data_AF-A0A812R3C9-F1
#
_entry.id   AF-A0A812R3C9-F1
#
_cell.length_a   1.000
_cell.length_b   1.000
_cell.length_c   1.000
_cell.angle_alpha   90.00
_cell.angle_beta   90.00
_cell.angle_gamma   90.00
#
_symmetry.space_group_name_H-M   'P 1'
#
loop_
_entity.id
_entity.type
_entity.pdbx_description
1 polymer ?
#
loop_
_entity_poly.entity_id
_entity_poly.type
_entity_poly.pdbx_seq_one_letter_code
_entity_poly.pdbx_strand_id
1 'polypeptide(L)'
;MVNPREVIGIYTQCAGKSGSATVCGPRYSVLEYGPAYATASTMLPEENHTQLDRVEMLPWPQARMLNSLGLRALSQEAVEEVLELQPTRSFAEGGLVEELMQFGIRAWTKDPAWPIERSGQLHLFFRPFTLWDLSGTAYCQANCVPVTGISCSDGRGRESADCQVRPIVRTPFENVVPMQRNTMTITYPAQMEPIPEARGDEAHLLNVSELRLPRDGFFTLQMLAEYLDSDGLNPSMTFVSPSMRRIPVAGTTTGRIVVDGQTGNGPRPFAFERENVLIVRLMIGVTLRSPAVDERLEVDSELEENATESFRTVPRPMVQILLPPDYTCSVIGNGTADPDGTSDMFLRDLNADGYVDNPMGTILSGSWSHEGPVCSFTLDNWAAVFARQIFYVRLSVNNPRQALMRTDPTNLWQIKLSGANSTLLGGLVNFISLAEEVNLPGWVGNLAVLTPLEGESLQPSNLSAGATNELSVFFQVIHAMPRFSYILLDAPDGFDFTDNCSVGSLADSYYVDWDGLPWGETVLGPRALTSSLGAEVNCTTDNWKRSVLSPPATANFTRAILRVGRTLISNKYYAFRVRVINAAQWDASHHDDWRIWVQSPEGYMVDGSKYTIQFNSARIDTLPQSYWDKSWGVYQDPMRLPLSLDFGQSLLLPTSVFDMSTLLTVYPLTPSSDGQLINVRMLAPVGYVWVPHVTEGWRGYIPNVTCEFCELIVSPQVRLFNELILPDLVMRLGHLYGFQVRVRVPERPPTRSLNAFYLEMGFDPGNFNLDRMQAVMLQPPELRVVSQARVDSLCNLAGYADNIMEFHVHVASPLEVTWHLLILLVPSTYVYTVTAEY
;
A
#
# COMPACT_ATOMS: atom_id res chain seq x y z
N MET A 1 -41.53 -11.01 -19.13
CA MET A 1 -40.28 -11.76 -19.39
C MET A 1 -39.20 -11.30 -18.41
N VAL A 2 -39.09 -11.94 -17.24
CA VAL A 2 -37.92 -11.76 -16.36
C VAL A 2 -37.16 -13.06 -16.45
N ASN A 3 -35.88 -13.02 -16.83
CA ASN A 3 -35.09 -14.25 -16.88
C ASN A 3 -35.06 -14.83 -15.46
N PRO A 4 -35.42 -16.10 -15.22
CA PRO A 4 -35.31 -16.70 -13.89
C PRO A 4 -33.92 -16.54 -13.28
N ARG A 5 -32.87 -16.45 -14.11
CA ARG A 5 -31.49 -16.14 -13.67
C ARG A 5 -31.31 -14.70 -13.19
N GLU A 6 -32.06 -13.73 -13.71
CA GLU A 6 -32.10 -12.36 -13.16
C GLU A 6 -32.80 -12.35 -11.81
N VAL A 7 -33.94 -13.06 -11.66
CA VAL A 7 -34.65 -13.20 -10.38
C VAL A 7 -33.78 -13.85 -9.31
N ILE A 8 -33.06 -14.92 -9.68
CA ILE A 8 -32.11 -15.61 -8.82
C ILE A 8 -30.93 -14.68 -8.51
N GLY A 9 -30.33 -14.03 -9.52
CA GLY A 9 -29.23 -13.09 -9.35
C GLY A 9 -29.52 -11.85 -8.49
N ILE A 10 -30.78 -11.38 -8.41
CA ILE A 10 -31.19 -10.29 -7.52
C ILE A 10 -30.97 -10.65 -6.04
N TYR A 11 -31.03 -11.95 -5.70
CA TYR A 11 -31.07 -12.41 -4.31
C TYR A 11 -30.10 -13.56 -3.98
N THR A 12 -29.37 -14.08 -4.96
CA THR A 12 -28.28 -15.05 -4.78
C THR A 12 -26.97 -14.38 -5.15
N GLN A 13 -26.52 -13.46 -4.32
CA GLN A 13 -25.10 -13.10 -4.33
C GLN A 13 -24.36 -14.24 -3.62
N CYS A 14 -23.85 -15.20 -4.37
CA CYS A 14 -22.79 -16.12 -3.95
C CYS A 14 -22.50 -17.04 -5.15
N ALA A 15 -21.41 -16.81 -5.88
CA ALA A 15 -20.96 -17.72 -6.94
C ALA A 15 -20.36 -18.97 -6.31
N GLY A 16 -20.71 -20.16 -6.81
CA GLY A 16 -20.02 -21.40 -6.44
C GLY A 16 -20.28 -22.53 -7.43
N LYS A 17 -19.20 -23.12 -7.96
CA LYS A 17 -19.20 -24.49 -8.50
C LYS A 17 -18.13 -25.28 -7.74
N SER A 18 -18.58 -26.34 -7.07
CA SER A 18 -17.86 -27.48 -6.47
C SER A 18 -16.64 -27.19 -5.56
N GLY A 19 -16.87 -27.29 -4.24
CA GLY A 19 -15.85 -27.52 -3.21
C GLY A 19 -15.76 -26.39 -2.19
N SER A 20 -16.54 -26.49 -1.10
CA SER A 20 -16.59 -25.57 0.05
C SER A 20 -16.86 -24.09 -0.24
N ALA A 21 -18.14 -23.72 -0.29
CA ALA A 21 -18.61 -22.36 -0.04
C ALA A 21 -19.36 -22.35 1.30
N THR A 22 -19.01 -21.44 2.21
CA THR A 22 -19.89 -21.09 3.34
C THR A 22 -20.15 -19.60 3.36
N VAL A 23 -21.45 -19.31 3.17
CA VAL A 23 -22.25 -18.26 3.80
C VAL A 23 -21.76 -16.82 3.58
N CYS A 24 -22.19 -16.24 2.45
CA CYS A 24 -22.65 -14.85 2.48
C CYS A 24 -23.64 -14.74 3.65
N GLY A 25 -23.39 -13.87 4.64
CA GLY A 25 -24.10 -13.85 5.93
C GLY A 25 -25.64 -13.99 5.84
N PRO A 26 -26.29 -14.46 6.92
CA PRO A 26 -27.65 -15.03 6.98
C PRO A 26 -28.77 -14.03 6.72
N ARG A 27 -28.50 -12.79 6.27
CA ARG A 27 -29.54 -11.77 6.11
C ARG A 27 -30.15 -11.66 4.71
N TYR A 28 -29.57 -12.28 3.67
CA TYR A 28 -30.02 -11.99 2.30
C TYR A 28 -30.05 -13.16 1.30
N SER A 29 -29.75 -14.40 1.71
CA SER A 29 -29.98 -15.54 0.82
C SER A 29 -31.48 -15.85 0.81
N VAL A 30 -32.19 -15.43 -0.24
CA VAL A 30 -33.61 -15.79 -0.40
C VAL A 30 -33.79 -17.31 -0.49
N LEU A 31 -32.73 -18.07 -0.81
CA LEU A 31 -32.73 -19.53 -0.77
C LEU A 31 -32.78 -20.13 0.65
N GLU A 32 -32.29 -19.42 1.69
CA GLU A 32 -32.42 -19.88 3.09
C GLU A 32 -33.84 -19.67 3.64
N TYR A 33 -34.59 -18.71 3.08
CA TYR A 33 -35.92 -18.33 3.54
C TYR A 33 -37.06 -18.89 2.66
N GLY A 34 -36.83 -20.01 1.97
CA GLY A 34 -37.85 -20.73 1.20
C GLY A 34 -38.03 -20.25 -0.25
N PRO A 35 -38.93 -20.87 -1.03
CA PRO A 35 -39.10 -20.56 -2.45
C PRO A 35 -39.58 -19.12 -2.66
N ALA A 36 -38.84 -18.37 -3.48
CA ALA A 36 -39.27 -17.09 -4.01
C ALA A 36 -40.31 -17.31 -5.10
N TYR A 37 -41.43 -16.59 -5.03
CA TYR A 37 -42.43 -16.60 -6.10
C TYR A 37 -42.29 -15.30 -6.89
N ALA A 38 -41.95 -15.42 -8.18
CA ALA A 38 -42.14 -14.32 -9.10
C ALA A 38 -43.65 -14.01 -9.13
N THR A 39 -44.02 -12.74 -8.99
CA THR A 39 -45.39 -12.31 -9.27
C THR A 39 -45.58 -12.27 -10.79
N ALA A 40 -45.61 -13.45 -11.42
CA ALA A 40 -45.97 -13.56 -12.82
C ALA A 40 -47.49 -13.38 -12.93
N SER A 41 -47.92 -12.44 -13.77
CA SER A 41 -49.24 -12.56 -14.40
C SER A 41 -49.20 -13.87 -15.21
N THR A 42 -50.07 -14.82 -14.87
CA THR A 42 -50.28 -16.01 -15.70
C THR A 42 -50.85 -15.52 -17.03
N MET A 43 -50.07 -15.65 -18.10
CA MET A 43 -50.55 -15.37 -19.46
C MET A 43 -51.73 -16.30 -19.77
N LEU A 44 -52.94 -15.75 -19.79
CA LEU A 44 -54.09 -16.37 -20.45
C LEU A 44 -54.06 -16.01 -21.94
N PRO A 45 -54.65 -16.83 -22.83
CA PRO A 45 -54.40 -16.76 -24.28
C PRO A 45 -55.16 -15.65 -25.02
N GLU A 46 -55.91 -14.80 -24.32
CA GLU A 46 -56.72 -13.76 -24.98
C GLU A 46 -55.92 -12.46 -24.99
N GLU A 47 -55.58 -11.99 -26.20
CA GLU A 47 -54.91 -10.70 -26.40
C GLU A 47 -55.82 -9.57 -25.91
N ASN A 48 -55.25 -8.62 -25.16
CA ASN A 48 -55.98 -7.41 -24.77
C ASN A 48 -56.43 -6.65 -26.02
N HIS A 49 -57.67 -6.20 -26.06
CA HIS A 49 -58.16 -5.31 -27.10
C HIS A 49 -57.37 -3.99 -27.14
N THR A 50 -56.93 -3.49 -25.98
CA THR A 50 -56.07 -2.32 -25.85
C THR A 50 -54.59 -2.72 -25.85
N GLN A 51 -53.90 -2.52 -26.96
CA GLN A 51 -52.46 -2.75 -27.06
C GLN A 51 -51.67 -1.44 -26.90
N LEU A 52 -50.65 -1.41 -26.04
CA LEU A 52 -49.72 -0.29 -25.92
C LEU A 52 -48.87 -0.18 -27.20
N ASP A 53 -48.79 1.02 -27.77
CA ASP A 53 -47.84 1.38 -28.82
C ASP A 53 -46.50 1.77 -28.18
N ARG A 54 -46.51 2.90 -27.47
CA ARG A 54 -45.35 3.44 -26.76
C ARG A 54 -45.74 4.02 -25.41
N VAL A 55 -44.79 4.00 -24.49
CA VAL A 55 -44.88 4.68 -23.20
C VAL A 55 -43.70 5.63 -23.08
N GLU A 56 -43.97 6.90 -22.82
CA GLU A 56 -42.94 7.92 -22.67
C GLU A 56 -42.80 8.36 -21.22
N MET A 57 -41.56 8.42 -20.74
CA MET A 57 -41.21 9.01 -19.44
C MET A 57 -40.50 10.34 -19.66
N LEU A 58 -41.06 11.40 -19.10
CA LEU A 58 -40.62 12.77 -19.31
C LEU A 58 -39.96 13.33 -18.06
N PRO A 59 -38.77 13.96 -18.15
CA PRO A 59 -38.23 14.70 -17.03
C PRO A 59 -39.19 15.80 -16.57
N TRP A 60 -39.24 16.04 -15.26
CA TRP A 60 -40.22 16.92 -14.63
C TRP A 60 -40.39 18.31 -15.28
N PRO A 61 -39.32 19.03 -15.68
CA PRO A 61 -39.48 20.32 -16.34
C PRO A 61 -40.26 20.24 -17.66
N GLN A 62 -40.05 19.18 -18.45
CA GLN A 62 -40.77 18.95 -19.70
C GLN A 62 -42.22 18.56 -19.46
N ALA A 63 -42.48 17.69 -18.47
CA ALA A 63 -43.84 17.33 -18.07
C ALA A 63 -44.65 18.56 -17.64
N ARG A 64 -44.05 19.49 -16.88
CA ARG A 64 -44.70 20.76 -16.50
C ARG A 64 -44.94 21.68 -17.70
N MET A 65 -44.01 21.72 -18.65
CA MET A 65 -44.15 22.54 -19.85
C MET A 65 -45.30 22.06 -20.75
N LEU A 66 -45.42 20.75 -20.93
CA LEU A 66 -46.48 20.15 -21.76
C LEU A 66 -47.89 20.37 -21.20
N ASN A 67 -48.03 20.50 -19.87
CA ASN A 67 -49.27 20.94 -19.23
C ASN A 67 -49.74 22.32 -19.74
N SER A 68 -48.83 23.16 -20.24
CA SER A 68 -49.14 24.53 -20.70
C SER A 68 -49.29 24.70 -22.22
N LEU A 69 -48.86 23.73 -23.04
CA LEU A 69 -48.75 23.88 -24.51
C LEU A 69 -49.65 22.95 -25.34
N GLY A 70 -50.43 22.08 -24.69
CA GLY A 70 -51.22 21.03 -25.34
C GLY A 70 -50.39 19.76 -25.51
N LEU A 71 -50.94 18.62 -25.08
CA LEU A 71 -50.24 17.34 -24.87
C LEU A 71 -49.90 16.55 -26.16
N ARG A 72 -49.49 17.23 -27.24
CA ARG A 72 -49.06 16.55 -28.48
C ARG A 72 -47.68 15.89 -28.34
N ALA A 73 -47.41 14.92 -29.20
CA ALA A 73 -46.13 14.21 -29.23
C ALA A 73 -44.96 15.18 -29.42
N LEU A 74 -43.84 14.93 -28.71
CA LEU A 74 -42.58 15.62 -28.99
C LEU A 74 -42.05 15.09 -30.33
N SER A 75 -41.19 15.85 -31.02
CA SER A 75 -40.58 15.37 -32.27
C SER A 75 -39.83 14.06 -32.03
N GLN A 76 -39.80 13.18 -33.05
CA GLN A 76 -39.17 11.85 -32.98
C GLN A 76 -37.69 11.92 -32.55
N GLU A 77 -37.01 13.04 -32.84
CA GLU A 77 -35.64 13.34 -32.42
C GLU A 77 -35.47 13.48 -30.88
N ALA A 78 -36.51 13.90 -30.14
CA ALA A 78 -36.47 14.01 -28.68
C ALA A 78 -36.62 12.64 -27.96
N VAL A 79 -37.02 11.60 -28.70
CA VAL A 79 -37.28 10.25 -28.17
C VAL A 79 -35.99 9.41 -28.11
N GLU A 80 -34.94 9.79 -28.83
CA GLU A 80 -33.66 9.07 -28.86
C GLU A 80 -32.66 9.52 -27.76
N GLU A 81 -32.92 10.63 -27.06
CA GLU A 81 -32.02 11.12 -26.01
C GLU A 81 -32.14 10.29 -24.73
N VAL A 82 -31.03 9.70 -24.27
CA VAL A 82 -30.98 8.97 -22.98
C VAL A 82 -31.32 9.91 -21.82
N LEU A 83 -32.37 9.59 -21.06
CA LEU A 83 -32.78 10.36 -19.89
C LEU A 83 -31.85 10.06 -18.71
N GLU A 84 -31.06 11.05 -18.32
CA GLU A 84 -30.28 11.01 -17.10
C GLU A 84 -31.14 11.35 -15.88
N LEU A 85 -31.29 10.39 -14.98
CA LEU A 85 -32.07 10.55 -13.76
C LEU A 85 -31.34 11.46 -12.76
N GLN A 86 -31.97 12.59 -12.46
CA GLN A 86 -31.47 13.60 -11.54
C GLN A 86 -32.48 13.84 -10.40
N PRO A 87 -32.01 14.14 -9.18
CA PRO A 87 -32.90 14.48 -8.08
C PRO A 87 -33.67 15.76 -8.39
N THR A 88 -34.97 15.72 -8.14
CA THR A 88 -35.83 16.91 -8.17
C THR A 88 -35.86 17.61 -6.81
N ARG A 89 -35.66 16.84 -5.73
CA ARG A 89 -35.53 17.32 -4.35
C ARG A 89 -34.54 16.44 -3.61
N SER A 90 -33.80 17.04 -2.67
CA SER A 90 -32.91 16.35 -1.75
C SER A 90 -33.23 16.76 -0.32
N PHE A 91 -33.42 15.80 0.57
CA PHE A 91 -33.67 16.04 1.99
C PHE A 91 -32.58 15.39 2.82
N ALA A 92 -32.02 16.11 3.79
CA ALA A 92 -31.04 15.57 4.72
C ALA A 92 -31.73 15.31 6.07
N GLU A 93 -31.90 14.04 6.42
CA GLU A 93 -32.46 13.65 7.71
C GLU A 93 -31.51 12.63 8.37
N GLY A 94 -31.07 12.90 9.61
CA GLY A 94 -30.14 12.03 10.33
C GLY A 94 -28.77 11.83 9.66
N GLY A 95 -28.34 12.74 8.77
CA GLY A 95 -27.07 12.63 8.03
C GLY A 95 -27.15 11.80 6.75
N LEU A 96 -28.30 11.23 6.42
CA LEU A 96 -28.55 10.60 5.13
C LEU A 96 -29.29 11.58 4.21
N VAL A 97 -28.76 11.79 3.01
CA VAL A 97 -29.42 12.57 1.96
C VAL A 97 -30.31 11.63 1.15
N GLU A 98 -31.62 11.82 1.24
CA GLU A 98 -32.59 11.16 0.36
C GLU A 98 -32.83 12.02 -0.88
N GLU A 99 -32.67 11.41 -2.04
CA GLU A 99 -32.92 12.02 -3.35
C GLU A 99 -34.26 11.53 -3.89
N LEU A 100 -35.17 12.46 -4.18
CA LEU A 100 -36.50 12.16 -4.74
C LEU A 100 -36.59 12.61 -6.19
N MET A 101 -37.23 11.80 -7.03
CA MET A 101 -37.57 12.13 -8.41
C MET A 101 -39.06 12.43 -8.59
N GLN A 102 -39.33 13.29 -9.57
CA GLN A 102 -40.63 13.53 -10.15
C GLN A 102 -40.49 13.38 -11.66
N PHE A 103 -41.51 12.85 -12.33
CA PHE A 103 -41.52 12.69 -13.78
C PHE A 103 -42.96 12.61 -14.31
N GLY A 104 -43.12 12.84 -15.60
CA GLY A 104 -44.38 12.62 -16.31
C GLY A 104 -44.36 11.29 -17.04
N ILE A 105 -45.50 10.61 -17.13
CA ILE A 105 -45.69 9.43 -17.97
C ILE A 105 -46.81 9.71 -18.97
N ARG A 106 -46.61 9.29 -20.22
CA ARG A 106 -47.64 9.24 -21.26
C ARG A 106 -47.66 7.85 -21.87
N ALA A 107 -48.84 7.35 -22.22
CA ALA A 107 -49.00 6.06 -22.85
C ALA A 107 -49.98 6.18 -24.03
N TRP A 108 -49.61 5.59 -25.16
CA TRP A 108 -50.43 5.55 -26.37
C TRP A 108 -50.82 4.12 -26.70
N THR A 109 -51.96 3.97 -27.35
CA THR A 109 -52.44 2.69 -27.84
C THR A 109 -52.08 2.53 -29.32
N LYS A 110 -51.85 1.29 -29.75
CA LYS A 110 -51.54 0.94 -31.13
C LYS A 110 -52.72 1.15 -32.07
N ASP A 111 -53.92 0.92 -31.55
CA ASP A 111 -55.18 1.20 -32.23
C ASP A 111 -55.99 2.22 -31.41
N PRO A 112 -56.18 3.45 -31.92
CA PRO A 112 -56.98 4.49 -31.25
C PRO A 112 -58.44 4.11 -31.04
N ALA A 113 -58.96 3.09 -31.75
CA ALA A 113 -60.31 2.56 -31.52
C ALA A 113 -60.44 1.86 -30.15
N TRP A 114 -59.32 1.46 -29.56
CA TRP A 114 -59.22 0.82 -28.24
C TRP A 114 -58.36 1.69 -27.31
N PRO A 115 -58.92 2.78 -26.75
CA PRO A 115 -58.18 3.70 -25.89
C PRO A 115 -57.93 3.11 -24.49
N ILE A 116 -56.99 3.70 -23.76
CA ILE A 116 -56.76 3.38 -22.35
C ILE A 116 -58.06 3.58 -21.56
N GLU A 117 -58.49 2.53 -20.87
CA GLU A 117 -59.75 2.50 -20.13
C GLU A 117 -59.62 3.17 -18.76
N ARG A 118 -60.73 3.75 -18.30
CA ARG A 118 -60.87 4.15 -16.88
C ARG A 118 -60.64 2.95 -15.97
N SER A 119 -60.01 3.17 -14.82
CA SER A 119 -59.62 2.11 -13.87
C SER A 119 -58.63 1.06 -14.43
N GLY A 120 -58.14 1.20 -15.66
CA GLY A 120 -57.03 0.39 -16.17
C GLY A 120 -55.77 0.61 -15.33
N GLN A 121 -54.84 -0.36 -15.37
CA GLN A 121 -53.64 -0.32 -14.55
C GLN A 121 -52.39 -0.27 -15.43
N LEU A 122 -51.54 0.74 -15.22
CA LEU A 122 -50.21 0.83 -15.81
C LEU A 122 -49.16 0.40 -14.79
N HIS A 123 -48.43 -0.67 -15.11
CA HIS A 123 -47.35 -1.22 -14.31
C HIS A 123 -46.02 -0.82 -14.95
N LEU A 124 -45.12 -0.22 -14.18
CA LEU A 124 -43.77 0.14 -14.59
C LEU A 124 -42.75 -0.68 -13.79
N PHE A 125 -41.88 -1.38 -14.52
CA PHE A 125 -40.83 -2.23 -13.97
C PHE A 125 -39.48 -1.55 -14.07
N PHE A 126 -38.95 -1.12 -12.91
CA PHE A 126 -37.73 -0.33 -12.82
C PHE A 126 -36.49 -1.23 -12.81
N ARG A 127 -35.78 -1.25 -13.94
CA ARG A 127 -34.50 -1.97 -14.08
C ARG A 127 -33.32 -1.03 -13.79
N PRO A 128 -32.21 -1.54 -13.24
CA PRO A 128 -32.02 -2.91 -12.74
C PRO A 128 -32.74 -3.13 -11.41
N PHE A 129 -33.41 -4.28 -11.29
CA PHE A 129 -34.28 -4.60 -10.15
C PHE A 129 -33.56 -4.67 -8.79
N THR A 130 -32.23 -4.74 -8.79
CA THR A 130 -31.34 -4.78 -7.61
C THR A 130 -31.06 -3.43 -6.98
N LEU A 131 -31.45 -2.31 -7.61
CA LEU A 131 -31.13 -0.96 -7.13
C LEU A 131 -32.36 -0.20 -6.65
N TRP A 132 -33.50 -0.44 -7.29
CA TRP A 132 -34.70 0.34 -7.05
C TRP A 132 -35.43 -0.11 -5.79
N ASP A 133 -35.45 0.78 -4.80
CA ASP A 133 -36.41 0.75 -3.72
C ASP A 133 -37.23 2.03 -3.77
N LEU A 134 -38.40 1.93 -4.38
CA LEU A 134 -39.34 3.02 -4.56
C LEU A 134 -40.06 3.40 -3.25
N SER A 135 -39.84 2.67 -2.13
CA SER A 135 -40.34 3.12 -0.83
C SER A 135 -39.52 4.28 -0.27
N GLY A 136 -39.96 5.50 -0.59
CA GLY A 136 -39.54 6.69 0.11
C GLY A 136 -40.26 6.85 1.47
N THR A 137 -39.89 7.89 2.20
CA THR A 137 -40.59 8.37 3.40
C THR A 137 -42.02 8.87 3.12
N ALA A 138 -42.33 9.14 1.84
CA ALA A 138 -43.63 9.57 1.37
C ALA A 138 -44.27 8.52 0.43
N TYR A 139 -45.61 8.46 0.42
CA TYR A 139 -46.37 7.53 -0.41
C TYR A 139 -46.23 7.93 -1.89
N CYS A 140 -46.18 6.97 -2.82
CA CYS A 140 -46.22 7.33 -4.23
C CYS A 140 -47.48 8.15 -4.55
N GLN A 141 -47.31 9.31 -5.18
CA GLN A 141 -48.42 10.16 -5.61
C GLN A 141 -48.40 10.27 -7.14
N ALA A 142 -49.54 10.02 -7.77
CA ALA A 142 -49.74 10.19 -9.21
C ALA A 142 -50.95 11.10 -9.46
N ASN A 143 -50.80 12.10 -10.34
CA ASN A 143 -51.88 13.01 -10.74
C ASN A 143 -52.07 12.96 -12.26
N CYS A 144 -53.31 12.75 -12.71
CA CYS A 144 -53.72 12.71 -14.11
C CYS A 144 -53.99 14.14 -14.61
N VAL A 145 -53.13 14.64 -15.49
CA VAL A 145 -53.33 15.89 -16.19
C VAL A 145 -54.06 15.60 -17.50
N PRO A 146 -55.29 16.11 -17.67
CA PRO A 146 -56.09 15.79 -18.84
C PRO A 146 -55.59 16.48 -20.09
N VAL A 147 -55.86 15.83 -21.21
CA VAL A 147 -55.83 16.44 -22.53
C VAL A 147 -56.90 17.55 -22.62
N THR A 148 -56.59 18.65 -23.31
CA THR A 148 -57.51 19.81 -23.43
C THR A 148 -58.89 19.37 -23.93
N GLY A 149 -59.94 19.68 -23.16
CA GLY A 149 -61.32 19.34 -23.47
C GLY A 149 -61.78 17.93 -23.07
N ILE A 150 -60.96 17.18 -22.33
CA ILE A 150 -61.26 15.85 -21.77
C ILE A 150 -61.10 15.93 -20.24
N SER A 151 -61.86 15.16 -19.46
CA SER A 151 -61.73 15.15 -17.98
C SER A 151 -60.86 13.98 -17.47
N CYS A 152 -59.93 14.29 -16.55
CA CYS A 152 -59.27 13.33 -15.64
C CYS A 152 -59.92 13.32 -14.24
N SER A 153 -60.88 14.22 -13.97
CA SER A 153 -61.39 14.49 -12.63
C SER A 153 -62.75 13.85 -12.36
N ASP A 154 -63.03 13.59 -11.08
CA ASP A 154 -64.30 13.07 -10.59
C ASP A 154 -65.45 14.11 -10.53
N GLY A 155 -65.31 15.23 -11.25
CA GLY A 155 -66.22 16.38 -11.16
C GLY A 155 -66.08 17.21 -9.87
N ARG A 156 -65.17 16.85 -8.95
CA ARG A 156 -64.83 17.62 -7.73
C ARG A 156 -63.41 18.22 -7.79
N GLY A 157 -62.77 18.19 -8.96
CA GLY A 157 -61.43 18.71 -9.19
C GLY A 157 -60.31 17.83 -8.63
N ARG A 158 -60.58 16.56 -8.26
CA ARG A 158 -59.54 15.61 -7.85
C ARG A 158 -59.07 14.81 -9.07
N GLU A 159 -57.82 15.05 -9.44
CA GLU A 159 -57.11 14.39 -10.54
C GLU A 159 -56.19 13.25 -10.06
N SER A 160 -56.39 12.76 -8.83
CA SER A 160 -55.50 11.77 -8.19
C SER A 160 -55.68 10.38 -8.81
N ALA A 161 -54.61 9.80 -9.32
CA ALA A 161 -54.52 8.39 -9.70
C ALA A 161 -53.96 7.57 -8.52
N ASP A 162 -54.48 6.36 -8.28
CA ASP A 162 -53.95 5.50 -7.22
C ASP A 162 -52.57 4.98 -7.63
N CYS A 163 -51.56 5.18 -6.79
CA CYS A 163 -50.20 4.72 -7.05
C CYS A 163 -49.70 3.80 -5.94
N GLN A 164 -49.28 2.59 -6.32
CA GLN A 164 -48.77 1.59 -5.40
C GLN A 164 -47.40 1.08 -5.85
N VAL A 165 -46.46 0.99 -4.91
CA VAL A 165 -45.12 0.43 -5.16
C VAL A 165 -45.01 -0.95 -4.53
N ARG A 166 -44.53 -1.93 -5.29
CA ARG A 166 -44.49 -3.34 -4.90
C ARG A 166 -43.16 -3.98 -5.33
N PRO A 167 -42.68 -5.00 -4.61
CA PRO A 167 -41.57 -5.80 -5.09
C PRO A 167 -42.05 -6.79 -6.17
N ILE A 168 -41.25 -6.97 -7.22
CA ILE A 168 -41.50 -7.95 -8.28
C ILE A 168 -41.40 -9.41 -7.79
N VAL A 169 -40.58 -9.61 -6.75
CA VAL A 169 -40.39 -10.90 -6.08
C VAL A 169 -40.94 -10.80 -4.67
N ARG A 170 -41.83 -11.72 -4.30
CA ARG A 170 -42.39 -11.81 -2.96
C ARG A 170 -41.88 -13.04 -2.24
N THR A 171 -41.70 -12.90 -0.93
CA THR A 171 -41.32 -13.98 -0.02
C THR A 171 -42.31 -14.01 1.15
N PRO A 172 -42.62 -15.20 1.71
CA PRO A 172 -43.42 -15.32 2.94
C PRO A 172 -42.83 -14.55 4.13
N PHE A 173 -41.54 -14.20 4.06
CA PHE A 173 -40.78 -13.56 5.14
C PHE A 173 -40.52 -12.06 4.90
N GLU A 174 -41.36 -11.38 4.09
CA GLU A 174 -41.20 -9.95 3.78
C GLU A 174 -41.18 -9.04 5.04
N ASN A 175 -41.82 -9.48 6.13
CA ASN A 175 -41.79 -8.81 7.44
C ASN A 175 -40.43 -8.92 8.16
N VAL A 176 -39.57 -9.84 7.73
CA VAL A 176 -38.24 -10.12 8.31
C VAL A 176 -37.14 -9.59 7.40
N VAL A 177 -37.27 -9.78 6.09
CA VAL A 177 -36.35 -9.28 5.07
C VAL A 177 -37.16 -8.50 4.04
N PRO A 178 -37.24 -7.16 4.14
CA PRO A 178 -37.97 -6.35 3.17
C PRO A 178 -37.30 -6.47 1.80
N MET A 179 -38.09 -6.84 0.80
CA MET A 179 -37.63 -6.93 -0.59
C MET A 179 -37.63 -5.53 -1.23
N GLN A 180 -36.73 -5.33 -2.20
CA GLN A 180 -36.66 -4.07 -2.95
C GLN A 180 -37.94 -3.84 -3.77
N ARG A 181 -38.58 -2.69 -3.57
CA ARG A 181 -39.80 -2.30 -4.29
C ARG A 181 -39.43 -1.65 -5.61
N ASN A 182 -39.45 -2.44 -6.68
CA ASN A 182 -38.96 -2.06 -8.00
C ASN A 182 -40.06 -2.05 -9.09
N THR A 183 -41.32 -2.21 -8.69
CA THR A 183 -42.48 -2.12 -9.56
C THR A 183 -43.42 -1.05 -9.05
N MET A 184 -43.94 -0.21 -9.95
CA MET A 184 -44.95 0.79 -9.66
C MET A 184 -46.21 0.49 -10.45
N THR A 185 -47.35 0.44 -9.78
CA THR A 185 -48.67 0.29 -10.39
C THR A 185 -49.43 1.60 -10.22
N ILE A 186 -49.87 2.18 -11.33
CA ILE A 186 -50.73 3.35 -11.36
C ILE A 186 -52.09 2.93 -11.92
N THR A 187 -53.16 3.18 -11.16
CA THR A 187 -54.53 2.94 -11.60
C THR A 187 -55.13 4.23 -12.14
N TYR A 188 -55.53 4.23 -13.41
CA TYR A 188 -56.16 5.40 -14.03
C TYR A 188 -57.44 5.79 -13.28
N PRO A 189 -57.78 7.09 -13.15
CA PRO A 189 -58.96 7.51 -12.41
C PRO A 189 -60.25 6.86 -12.95
N ALA A 190 -61.12 6.40 -12.05
CA ALA A 190 -62.37 5.70 -12.42
C ALA A 190 -63.35 6.57 -13.22
N GLN A 191 -63.17 7.89 -13.22
CA GLN A 191 -63.98 8.86 -13.96
C GLN A 191 -63.21 9.52 -15.13
N MET A 192 -62.05 8.96 -15.50
CA MET A 192 -61.30 9.41 -16.67
C MET A 192 -62.11 9.17 -17.95
N GLU A 193 -62.17 10.18 -18.82
CA GLU A 193 -62.75 10.04 -20.15
C GLU A 193 -61.73 9.44 -21.14
N PRO A 194 -62.14 8.47 -21.98
CA PRO A 194 -61.27 7.92 -23.01
C PRO A 194 -60.97 8.97 -24.08
N ILE A 195 -59.78 8.90 -24.65
CA ILE A 195 -59.39 9.81 -25.74
C ILE A 195 -60.11 9.37 -27.03
N PRO A 196 -60.84 10.26 -27.72
CA PRO A 196 -61.52 9.91 -28.97
C PRO A 196 -60.53 9.50 -30.06
N GLU A 197 -60.94 8.56 -30.92
CA GLU A 197 -60.12 8.02 -32.03
C GLU A 197 -59.48 9.12 -32.91
N ALA A 198 -60.22 10.21 -33.17
CA ALA A 198 -59.75 11.36 -33.96
C ALA A 198 -58.57 12.14 -33.32
N ARG A 199 -58.22 11.84 -32.07
CA ARG A 199 -57.12 12.44 -31.28
C ARG A 199 -56.16 11.36 -30.75
N GLY A 200 -56.07 10.22 -31.42
CA GLY A 200 -55.23 9.08 -31.02
C GLY A 200 -53.73 9.38 -30.92
N ASP A 201 -53.26 10.54 -31.40
CA ASP A 201 -51.90 11.03 -31.24
C ASP A 201 -51.64 11.74 -29.90
N GLU A 202 -52.69 11.99 -29.11
CA GLU A 202 -52.63 12.61 -27.79
C GLU A 202 -52.73 11.55 -26.68
N ALA A 203 -52.13 11.84 -25.53
CA ALA A 203 -52.16 10.95 -24.36
C ALA A 203 -52.34 11.76 -23.08
N HIS A 204 -53.06 11.19 -22.10
CA HIS A 204 -53.12 11.73 -20.75
C HIS A 204 -51.73 11.74 -20.13
N LEU A 205 -51.41 12.78 -19.34
CA LEU A 205 -50.12 12.91 -18.67
C LEU A 205 -50.28 12.53 -17.19
N LEU A 206 -49.61 11.46 -16.75
CA LEU A 206 -49.54 11.08 -15.35
C LEU A 206 -48.29 11.70 -14.72
N ASN A 207 -48.49 12.70 -13.85
CA ASN A 207 -47.42 13.30 -13.07
C ASN A 207 -47.19 12.48 -11.80
N VAL A 208 -46.03 11.82 -11.73
CA VAL A 208 -45.64 11.01 -10.59
C VAL A 208 -44.62 11.77 -9.75
N SER A 209 -44.80 11.73 -8.44
CA SER A 209 -43.92 12.37 -7.48
C SER A 209 -43.62 11.51 -6.26
N GLU A 210 -42.59 11.92 -5.52
CA GLU A 210 -42.19 11.33 -4.23
C GLU A 210 -41.54 9.93 -4.34
N LEU A 211 -40.95 9.63 -5.49
CA LEU A 211 -40.22 8.38 -5.69
C LEU A 211 -38.76 8.53 -5.30
N ARG A 212 -38.24 7.57 -4.55
CA ARG A 212 -36.84 7.54 -4.13
C ARG A 212 -35.95 7.15 -5.31
N LEU A 213 -34.92 7.96 -5.58
CA LEU A 213 -33.86 7.62 -6.51
C LEU A 213 -32.85 6.67 -5.88
N PRO A 214 -32.35 5.67 -6.62
CA PRO A 214 -31.22 4.88 -6.16
C PRO A 214 -29.97 5.76 -6.05
N ARG A 215 -29.20 5.54 -4.98
CA ARG A 215 -27.89 6.19 -4.79
C ARG A 215 -26.84 5.62 -5.76
N ASP A 216 -26.99 4.35 -6.09
CA ASP A 216 -26.14 3.64 -7.03
C ASP A 216 -26.58 3.92 -8.48
N GLY A 217 -25.65 3.74 -9.41
CA GLY A 217 -25.85 4.02 -10.82
C GLY A 217 -26.20 2.80 -11.67
N PHE A 218 -26.63 3.10 -12.89
CA PHE A 218 -26.72 2.11 -13.97
C PHE A 218 -26.56 2.80 -15.33
N PHE A 219 -26.02 2.05 -16.29
CA PHE A 219 -25.89 2.48 -17.69
C PHE A 219 -27.25 2.47 -18.41
N THR A 220 -27.30 3.02 -19.61
CA THR A 220 -28.52 3.13 -20.43
C THR A 220 -29.32 1.83 -20.46
N LEU A 221 -30.52 1.85 -19.88
CA LEU A 221 -31.45 0.73 -19.82
C LEU A 221 -32.88 1.19 -20.11
N GLN A 222 -33.63 0.39 -20.86
CA GLN A 222 -35.08 0.56 -21.02
C GLN A 222 -35.81 -0.11 -19.86
N MET A 223 -36.81 0.59 -19.33
CA MET A 223 -37.79 0.01 -18.40
C MET A 223 -38.90 -0.67 -19.18
N LEU A 224 -39.58 -1.61 -18.54
CA LEU A 224 -40.73 -2.30 -19.12
C LEU A 224 -42.00 -1.65 -18.58
N ALA A 225 -42.97 -1.42 -19.45
CA ALA A 225 -44.33 -1.05 -19.10
C ALA A 225 -45.29 -2.18 -19.45
N GLU A 226 -46.24 -2.46 -18.56
CA GLU A 226 -47.35 -3.37 -18.78
C GLU A 226 -48.66 -2.63 -18.51
N TYR A 227 -49.66 -2.81 -19.36
CA TYR A 227 -51.01 -2.30 -19.16
C TYR A 227 -51.97 -3.47 -18.99
N LEU A 228 -52.83 -3.37 -17.98
CA LEU A 228 -53.95 -4.26 -17.74
C LEU A 228 -55.25 -3.47 -17.91
N ASP A 229 -56.27 -4.13 -18.48
CA ASP A 229 -57.60 -3.55 -18.61
C ASP A 229 -58.27 -3.30 -17.24
N SER A 230 -59.49 -2.76 -17.25
CA SER A 230 -60.24 -2.44 -16.04
C SER A 230 -60.60 -3.66 -15.18
N ASP A 231 -60.63 -4.86 -15.77
CA ASP A 231 -60.84 -6.14 -15.07
C ASP A 231 -59.53 -6.74 -14.53
N GLY A 232 -58.38 -6.13 -14.86
CA GLY A 232 -57.05 -6.60 -14.48
C GLY A 232 -56.63 -7.84 -15.25
N LEU A 233 -57.25 -8.10 -16.39
CA LEU A 233 -57.00 -9.24 -17.27
C LEU A 233 -56.22 -8.75 -18.51
N ASN A 234 -55.64 -9.69 -19.26
CA ASN A 234 -55.01 -9.47 -20.57
C ASN A 234 -53.89 -8.39 -20.59
N PRO A 235 -52.63 -8.74 -20.31
CA PRO A 235 -51.53 -7.77 -20.29
C PRO A 235 -51.10 -7.36 -21.71
N SER A 236 -50.91 -6.05 -21.93
CA SER A 236 -50.17 -5.49 -23.06
C SER A 236 -48.84 -4.91 -22.58
N MET A 237 -47.73 -5.16 -23.29
CA MET A 237 -46.40 -4.75 -22.85
C MET A 237 -45.66 -3.95 -23.92
N THR A 238 -44.91 -2.93 -23.50
CA THR A 238 -43.98 -2.19 -24.36
C THR A 238 -42.80 -1.66 -23.53
N PHE A 239 -41.74 -1.19 -24.19
CA PHE A 239 -40.62 -0.54 -23.49
C PHE A 239 -40.91 0.94 -23.27
N VAL A 240 -40.45 1.45 -22.13
CA VAL A 240 -40.50 2.87 -21.80
C VAL A 240 -39.40 3.59 -22.58
N SER A 241 -39.78 4.66 -23.25
CA SER A 241 -38.88 5.57 -23.96
C SER A 241 -38.82 6.93 -23.23
N PRO A 242 -37.69 7.66 -23.25
CA PRO A 242 -36.38 7.20 -23.70
C PRO A 242 -35.76 6.19 -22.73
N SER A 243 -34.63 5.61 -23.14
CA SER A 243 -33.79 4.82 -22.25
C SER A 243 -33.25 5.69 -21.10
N MET A 244 -33.02 5.10 -19.93
CA MET A 244 -32.60 5.84 -18.74
C MET A 244 -31.20 5.45 -18.27
N ARG A 245 -30.51 6.41 -17.65
CA ARG A 245 -29.26 6.16 -16.90
C ARG A 245 -29.26 6.89 -15.57
N ARG A 246 -28.51 6.39 -14.59
CA ARG A 246 -28.26 7.07 -13.32
C ARG A 246 -26.76 7.14 -13.05
N ILE A 247 -26.24 8.33 -12.84
CA ILE A 247 -24.87 8.51 -12.36
C ILE A 247 -24.84 8.15 -10.86
N PRO A 248 -23.92 7.27 -10.42
CA PRO A 248 -23.78 6.94 -9.01
C PRO A 248 -23.40 8.17 -8.18
N VAL A 249 -23.99 8.29 -6.99
CA VAL A 249 -23.59 9.32 -6.01
C VAL A 249 -22.14 9.07 -5.57
N ALA A 250 -21.41 10.15 -5.28
CA ALA A 250 -20.04 10.08 -4.79
C ALA A 250 -19.92 9.14 -3.57
N GLY A 251 -18.86 8.31 -3.55
CA GLY A 251 -18.58 7.35 -2.47
C GLY A 251 -19.25 5.99 -2.60
N THR A 252 -20.15 5.77 -3.57
CA THR A 252 -20.71 4.44 -3.85
C THR A 252 -19.73 3.54 -4.61
N THR A 253 -18.91 4.12 -5.49
CA THR A 253 -17.73 3.47 -6.05
C THR A 253 -16.52 3.81 -5.18
N THR A 254 -15.79 2.81 -4.70
CA THR A 254 -14.56 3.03 -3.92
C THR A 254 -13.48 2.02 -4.29
N GLY A 255 -12.24 2.49 -4.32
CA GLY A 255 -11.04 1.67 -4.42
C GLY A 255 -10.19 1.81 -3.17
N ARG A 256 -9.60 0.70 -2.74
CA ARG A 256 -8.69 0.65 -1.58
C ARG A 256 -7.59 -0.35 -1.87
N ILE A 257 -6.41 -0.10 -1.34
CA ILE A 257 -5.27 -1.01 -1.39
C ILE A 257 -5.04 -1.54 0.02
N VAL A 258 -4.76 -2.83 0.14
CA VAL A 258 -4.41 -3.46 1.42
C VAL A 258 -3.02 -2.99 1.85
N VAL A 259 -2.88 -2.60 3.11
CA VAL A 259 -1.57 -2.39 3.73
C VAL A 259 -0.90 -3.74 3.90
N ASP A 260 0.13 -4.01 3.12
CA ASP A 260 0.90 -5.25 3.16
C ASP A 260 2.42 -4.97 3.11
N GLY A 261 3.21 -5.93 3.58
CA GLY A 261 4.67 -5.83 3.71
C GLY A 261 5.13 -4.97 4.89
N GLN A 262 6.45 -4.95 5.12
CA GLN A 262 7.08 -4.26 6.26
C GLN A 262 6.80 -2.75 6.33
N THR A 263 6.60 -2.13 5.17
CA THR A 263 6.39 -0.69 5.02
C THR A 263 4.93 -0.32 4.79
N GLY A 264 4.05 -1.32 4.60
CA GLY A 264 2.67 -1.11 4.19
C GLY A 264 2.48 -0.73 2.71
N ASN A 265 3.54 -0.75 1.89
CA ASN A 265 3.49 -0.42 0.46
C ASN A 265 3.81 -1.63 -0.44
N GLY A 266 3.56 -2.84 0.07
CA GLY A 266 3.89 -4.11 -0.60
C GLY A 266 5.32 -4.59 -0.32
N PRO A 267 5.67 -5.79 -0.81
CA PRO A 267 6.97 -6.43 -0.55
C PRO A 267 8.13 -5.80 -1.32
N ARG A 268 7.86 -5.03 -2.38
CA ARG A 268 8.88 -4.36 -3.23
C ARG A 268 8.54 -2.89 -3.42
N PRO A 269 8.68 -2.05 -2.38
CA PRO A 269 8.15 -0.69 -2.39
C PRO A 269 9.09 0.35 -3.04
N PHE A 270 10.24 -0.04 -3.58
CA PHE A 270 11.25 0.92 -4.04
C PHE A 270 11.08 1.37 -5.49
N ALA A 271 11.54 2.57 -5.80
CA ALA A 271 11.63 3.06 -7.17
C ALA A 271 12.40 2.09 -8.07
N PHE A 272 12.00 1.99 -9.34
CA PHE A 272 12.49 1.03 -10.34
C PHE A 272 12.25 -0.47 -10.05
N GLU A 273 11.74 -0.84 -8.87
CA GLU A 273 11.42 -2.25 -8.61
C GLU A 273 10.22 -2.70 -9.42
N ARG A 274 10.32 -3.97 -9.84
CA ARG A 274 9.30 -4.63 -10.64
C ARG A 274 8.57 -5.67 -9.79
N GLU A 275 7.34 -5.94 -10.20
CA GLU A 275 6.50 -6.97 -9.60
C GLU A 275 6.23 -6.76 -8.11
N ASN A 276 5.96 -5.52 -7.71
CA ASN A 276 5.40 -5.24 -6.40
C ASN A 276 3.97 -5.79 -6.35
N VAL A 277 3.75 -6.82 -5.54
CA VAL A 277 2.48 -7.54 -5.48
C VAL A 277 1.55 -6.85 -4.48
N LEU A 278 0.35 -6.51 -4.92
CA LEU A 278 -0.62 -5.74 -4.16
C LEU A 278 -2.00 -6.36 -4.25
N ILE A 279 -2.81 -6.18 -3.21
CA ILE A 279 -4.22 -6.56 -3.19
C ILE A 279 -5.06 -5.28 -3.19
N VAL A 280 -5.94 -5.16 -4.19
CA VAL A 280 -6.86 -4.04 -4.34
C VAL A 280 -8.28 -4.51 -4.07
N ARG A 281 -9.00 -3.77 -3.22
CA ARG A 281 -10.43 -3.93 -2.97
C ARG A 281 -11.21 -2.92 -3.79
N LEU A 282 -12.14 -3.39 -4.60
CA LEU A 282 -13.05 -2.56 -5.38
C LEU A 282 -14.48 -2.77 -4.90
N MET A 283 -15.20 -1.68 -4.71
CA MET A 283 -16.66 -1.65 -4.56
C MET A 283 -17.21 -0.82 -5.70
N ILE A 284 -18.08 -1.40 -6.52
CA ILE A 284 -18.56 -0.76 -7.74
C ILE A 284 -19.92 -0.13 -7.47
N GLY A 285 -20.06 1.18 -7.62
CA GLY A 285 -21.32 1.90 -7.37
C GLY A 285 -22.31 1.84 -8.53
N VAL A 286 -22.04 1.08 -9.59
CA VAL A 286 -22.89 0.98 -10.79
C VAL A 286 -23.15 -0.48 -11.15
N THR A 287 -24.33 -0.79 -11.70
CA THR A 287 -24.56 -2.08 -12.34
C THR A 287 -23.98 -2.08 -13.76
N LEU A 288 -22.96 -2.91 -13.99
CA LEU A 288 -22.37 -3.22 -15.29
C LEU A 288 -23.01 -4.48 -15.84
N ARG A 289 -23.44 -4.45 -17.10
CA ARG A 289 -24.02 -5.62 -17.78
C ARG A 289 -23.57 -5.67 -19.21
N SER A 290 -23.03 -6.82 -19.62
CA SER A 290 -22.69 -7.08 -21.01
C SER A 290 -23.92 -7.51 -21.80
N PRO A 291 -24.16 -6.95 -23.00
CA PRO A 291 -25.27 -7.37 -23.85
C PRO A 291 -25.08 -8.82 -24.33
N ALA A 292 -26.17 -9.39 -24.85
CA ALA A 292 -26.12 -10.67 -25.55
C ALA A 292 -25.39 -10.50 -26.89
N VAL A 293 -24.63 -11.51 -27.32
CA VAL A 293 -23.92 -11.50 -28.64
C VAL A 293 -24.88 -11.30 -29.82
N ASP A 294 -26.15 -11.63 -29.64
CA ASP A 294 -27.17 -11.63 -30.69
C ASP A 294 -27.99 -10.34 -30.79
N GLU A 295 -27.66 -9.26 -30.06
CA GLU A 295 -28.14 -7.92 -30.42
C GLU A 295 -27.37 -7.45 -31.66
N ARG A 296 -27.68 -8.07 -32.81
CA ARG A 296 -27.41 -7.49 -34.11
C ARG A 296 -28.12 -6.14 -34.10
N LEU A 297 -27.34 -5.07 -34.12
CA LEU A 297 -27.84 -3.80 -34.63
C LEU A 297 -28.22 -4.09 -36.09
N GLU A 298 -29.50 -4.39 -36.32
CA GLU A 298 -30.10 -4.32 -37.64
C GLU A 298 -29.92 -2.88 -38.10
N VAL A 299 -28.80 -2.62 -38.76
CA VAL A 299 -28.67 -1.41 -39.56
C VAL A 299 -29.58 -1.66 -40.74
N ASP A 300 -30.68 -0.92 -40.80
CA ASP A 300 -31.57 -0.85 -41.97
C ASP A 300 -30.70 -0.55 -43.19
N SER A 301 -30.32 -1.62 -43.89
CA SER A 301 -29.45 -1.60 -45.06
C SER A 301 -30.32 -1.87 -46.28
N GLU A 302 -31.29 -0.98 -46.51
CA GLU A 302 -32.02 -0.99 -47.79
C GLU A 302 -31.19 -0.39 -48.94
N LEU A 303 -30.01 0.18 -48.68
CA LEU A 303 -29.20 0.82 -49.71
C LEU A 303 -27.69 0.62 -49.44
N GLU A 304 -27.11 -0.48 -49.94
CA GLU A 304 -25.80 -0.53 -50.63
C GLU A 304 -25.27 -1.98 -50.74
N GLU A 305 -25.41 -2.57 -51.94
CA GLU A 305 -24.98 -3.93 -52.31
C GLU A 305 -23.45 -4.18 -52.33
N ASN A 306 -22.61 -3.33 -51.71
CA ASN A 306 -21.14 -3.49 -51.77
C ASN A 306 -20.38 -3.16 -50.47
N ALA A 307 -21.05 -3.01 -49.32
CA ALA A 307 -20.36 -2.84 -48.06
C ALA A 307 -19.92 -4.20 -47.50
N THR A 308 -18.62 -4.50 -47.54
CA THR A 308 -18.03 -5.55 -46.71
C THR A 308 -18.50 -5.35 -45.27
N GLU A 309 -19.26 -6.31 -44.74
CA GLU A 309 -19.81 -6.31 -43.37
C GLU A 309 -18.68 -6.15 -42.34
N SER A 310 -18.33 -4.92 -42.01
CA SER A 310 -17.51 -4.62 -40.84
C SER A 310 -18.40 -4.84 -39.63
N PHE A 311 -18.34 -6.03 -39.03
CA PHE A 311 -18.93 -6.31 -37.72
C PHE A 311 -18.40 -5.26 -36.74
N ARG A 312 -19.21 -4.24 -36.43
CA ARG A 312 -18.90 -3.31 -35.34
C ARG A 312 -19.06 -4.09 -34.04
N THR A 313 -17.94 -4.57 -33.51
CA THR A 313 -17.89 -5.14 -32.17
C THR A 313 -18.22 -4.03 -31.18
N VAL A 314 -19.42 -4.09 -30.60
CA VAL A 314 -19.81 -3.19 -29.51
C VAL A 314 -18.80 -3.35 -28.37
N PRO A 315 -18.08 -2.27 -27.97
CA PRO A 315 -17.18 -2.33 -26.83
C PRO A 315 -17.93 -2.83 -25.60
N ARG A 316 -17.38 -3.87 -24.97
CA ARG A 316 -17.98 -4.50 -23.79
C ARG A 316 -17.76 -3.64 -22.55
N PRO A 317 -18.65 -3.70 -21.55
CA PRO A 317 -18.46 -2.99 -20.29
C PRO A 317 -17.16 -3.40 -19.61
N MET A 318 -16.50 -2.43 -18.98
CA MET A 318 -15.20 -2.63 -18.35
C MET A 318 -15.04 -1.85 -17.05
N VAL A 319 -14.28 -2.44 -16.13
CA VAL A 319 -13.74 -1.80 -14.94
C VAL A 319 -12.25 -1.58 -15.17
N GLN A 320 -11.79 -0.34 -15.13
CA GLN A 320 -10.37 -0.02 -15.29
C GLN A 320 -9.82 0.53 -13.97
N ILE A 321 -8.68 0.00 -13.53
CA ILE A 321 -7.85 0.55 -12.47
C ILE A 321 -6.74 1.35 -13.15
N LEU A 322 -6.68 2.64 -12.86
CA LEU A 322 -5.70 3.57 -13.41
C LEU A 322 -4.69 3.88 -12.31
N LEU A 323 -3.42 3.56 -12.58
CA LEU A 323 -2.30 3.90 -11.73
C LEU A 323 -1.71 5.26 -12.18
N PRO A 324 -0.93 5.92 -11.31
CA PRO A 324 -0.22 7.14 -11.67
C PRO A 324 0.72 6.97 -12.89
N PRO A 325 1.21 8.09 -13.47
CA PRO A 325 2.21 8.03 -14.53
C PRO A 325 3.45 7.20 -14.13
N ASP A 326 4.11 6.61 -15.13
CA ASP A 326 5.31 5.75 -15.01
C ASP A 326 5.15 4.43 -14.26
N TYR A 327 3.99 4.15 -13.65
CA TYR A 327 3.65 2.81 -13.22
C TYR A 327 3.35 1.90 -14.42
N THR A 328 3.56 0.60 -14.23
CA THR A 328 2.90 -0.39 -15.08
C THR A 328 2.15 -1.40 -14.25
N CYS A 329 0.93 -1.74 -14.65
CA CYS A 329 0.08 -2.68 -13.95
C CYS A 329 -0.06 -3.98 -14.75
N SER A 330 -0.07 -5.10 -14.06
CA SER A 330 -0.52 -6.39 -14.59
C SER A 330 -1.29 -7.15 -13.51
N VAL A 331 -2.16 -8.06 -13.92
CA VAL A 331 -2.99 -8.87 -13.01
C VAL A 331 -2.36 -10.25 -12.88
N ILE A 332 -2.23 -10.75 -11.65
CA ILE A 332 -1.64 -12.07 -11.41
C ILE A 332 -2.72 -13.15 -11.59
N GLY A 333 -2.45 -14.12 -12.47
CA GLY A 333 -3.38 -15.22 -12.74
C GLY A 333 -4.72 -14.71 -13.30
N ASN A 334 -5.82 -15.15 -12.72
CA ASN A 334 -7.18 -14.67 -13.03
C ASN A 334 -7.59 -13.45 -12.17
N GLY A 335 -6.67 -12.91 -11.34
CA GLY A 335 -6.94 -11.81 -10.42
C GLY A 335 -7.43 -12.24 -9.04
N THR A 336 -7.62 -13.53 -8.75
CA THR A 336 -7.96 -13.99 -7.39
C THR A 336 -6.93 -13.47 -6.38
N ALA A 337 -7.40 -12.75 -5.35
CA ALA A 337 -6.56 -12.07 -4.37
C ALA A 337 -5.67 -13.02 -3.55
N ASP A 338 -6.25 -14.14 -3.13
CA ASP A 338 -5.58 -15.16 -2.31
C ASP A 338 -5.99 -16.56 -2.78
N PRO A 339 -5.38 -17.06 -3.89
CA PRO A 339 -5.75 -18.35 -4.46
C PRO A 339 -5.45 -19.53 -3.53
N ASP A 340 -4.52 -19.35 -2.59
CA ASP A 340 -4.09 -20.39 -1.66
C ASP A 340 -4.87 -20.35 -0.33
N GLY A 341 -5.69 -19.31 -0.11
CA GLY A 341 -6.49 -19.14 1.12
C GLY A 341 -5.64 -18.93 2.38
N THR A 342 -4.44 -18.37 2.24
CA THR A 342 -3.45 -18.23 3.31
C THR A 342 -3.41 -16.85 3.95
N SER A 343 -4.08 -15.86 3.36
CA SER A 343 -4.01 -14.49 3.81
C SER A 343 -4.90 -14.27 5.02
N ASP A 344 -4.25 -13.98 6.15
CA ASP A 344 -4.87 -13.61 7.43
C ASP A 344 -6.02 -12.60 7.29
N MET A 345 -5.93 -11.65 6.35
CA MET A 345 -6.95 -10.60 6.20
C MET A 345 -8.33 -11.16 5.82
N PHE A 346 -8.37 -12.29 5.11
CA PHE A 346 -9.61 -12.92 4.63
C PHE A 346 -10.16 -13.97 5.61
N LEU A 347 -9.38 -14.29 6.65
CA LEU A 347 -9.72 -15.31 7.65
C LEU A 347 -10.13 -14.70 9.00
N ARG A 348 -9.95 -13.39 9.18
CA ARG A 348 -10.20 -12.69 10.45
C ARG A 348 -11.66 -12.28 10.63
N ASP A 349 -12.11 -12.50 11.85
CA ASP A 349 -13.37 -12.02 12.43
C ASP A 349 -13.00 -11.27 13.73
N LEU A 350 -12.84 -9.94 13.64
CA LEU A 350 -12.40 -9.09 14.73
C LEU A 350 -13.51 -8.80 15.74
N ASN A 351 -14.76 -8.86 15.33
CA ASN A 351 -15.91 -8.58 16.20
C ASN A 351 -16.52 -9.86 16.81
N ALA A 352 -16.01 -11.04 16.42
CA ALA A 352 -16.42 -12.36 16.84
C ALA A 352 -17.90 -12.65 16.60
N ASP A 353 -18.47 -12.09 15.52
CA ASP A 353 -19.87 -12.30 15.15
C ASP A 353 -20.10 -13.60 14.35
N GLY A 354 -19.03 -14.34 14.07
CA GLY A 354 -19.04 -15.59 13.31
C GLY A 354 -18.83 -15.40 11.82
N TYR A 355 -18.61 -14.17 11.34
CA TYR A 355 -18.34 -13.85 9.94
C TYR A 355 -16.97 -13.19 9.78
N VAL A 356 -16.27 -13.57 8.72
CA VAL A 356 -15.04 -12.87 8.35
C VAL A 356 -15.36 -11.42 7.97
N ASP A 357 -14.57 -10.48 8.47
CA ASP A 357 -14.79 -9.05 8.23
C ASP A 357 -14.57 -8.67 6.76
N ASN A 358 -13.66 -9.40 6.09
CA ASN A 358 -13.30 -9.20 4.70
C ASN A 358 -13.50 -10.50 3.92
N PRO A 359 -14.74 -10.90 3.59
CA PRO A 359 -14.94 -12.10 2.77
C PRO A 359 -14.36 -11.88 1.38
N MET A 360 -13.50 -12.79 0.92
CA MET A 360 -12.84 -12.66 -0.39
C MET A 360 -13.85 -12.84 -1.54
N GLY A 361 -14.19 -11.74 -2.22
CA GLY A 361 -14.92 -11.75 -3.50
C GLY A 361 -13.99 -11.80 -4.71
N THR A 362 -14.32 -12.59 -5.73
CA THR A 362 -13.61 -12.65 -7.02
C THR A 362 -14.61 -12.60 -8.18
N ILE A 363 -14.27 -11.87 -9.26
CA ILE A 363 -15.06 -11.89 -10.50
C ILE A 363 -14.44 -12.88 -11.49
N LEU A 364 -15.26 -13.82 -11.98
CA LEU A 364 -14.81 -14.89 -12.89
C LEU A 364 -15.40 -14.80 -14.31
N SER A 365 -16.43 -13.98 -14.53
CA SER A 365 -17.14 -13.87 -15.81
C SER A 365 -16.61 -12.69 -16.64
N GLY A 366 -15.34 -12.78 -17.02
CA GLY A 366 -14.65 -11.78 -17.81
C GLY A 366 -13.16 -12.07 -17.92
N SER A 367 -12.44 -11.13 -18.52
CA SER A 367 -10.99 -11.24 -18.73
C SER A 367 -10.27 -9.97 -18.32
N TRP A 368 -9.10 -10.15 -17.72
CA TRP A 368 -8.17 -9.06 -17.42
C TRP A 368 -7.25 -8.82 -18.62
N SER A 369 -7.02 -7.54 -18.89
CA SER A 369 -6.04 -7.04 -19.84
C SER A 369 -5.29 -5.87 -19.19
N HIS A 370 -4.12 -5.54 -19.70
CA HIS A 370 -3.36 -4.41 -19.18
C HIS A 370 -2.61 -3.70 -20.30
N GLU A 371 -2.48 -2.38 -20.14
CA GLU A 371 -1.72 -1.52 -21.04
C GLU A 371 -1.10 -0.38 -20.22
N GLY A 372 0.24 -0.41 -20.08
CA GLY A 372 0.97 0.57 -19.28
C GLY A 372 0.42 0.66 -17.84
N PRO A 373 -0.02 1.85 -17.38
CA PRO A 373 -0.55 2.06 -16.02
C PRO A 373 -2.01 1.61 -15.84
N VAL A 374 -2.64 1.00 -16.86
CA VAL A 374 -4.08 0.67 -16.81
C VAL A 374 -4.28 -0.84 -16.78
N CYS A 375 -4.93 -1.34 -15.74
CA CYS A 375 -5.44 -2.71 -15.66
C CYS A 375 -6.95 -2.71 -15.90
N SER A 376 -7.41 -3.41 -16.94
CA SER A 376 -8.81 -3.40 -17.38
C SER A 376 -9.43 -4.79 -17.30
N PHE A 377 -10.54 -4.91 -16.57
CA PHE A 377 -11.40 -6.09 -16.56
C PHE A 377 -12.56 -5.88 -17.53
N THR A 378 -12.66 -6.74 -18.54
CA THR A 378 -13.75 -6.71 -19.54
C THR A 378 -14.71 -7.85 -19.26
N LEU A 379 -16.01 -7.52 -19.12
CA LEU A 379 -17.04 -8.52 -18.84
C LEU A 379 -17.25 -9.47 -20.03
N ASP A 380 -17.51 -10.74 -19.74
CA ASP A 380 -17.94 -11.71 -20.77
C ASP A 380 -19.39 -11.48 -21.19
N ASN A 381 -19.80 -12.14 -22.27
CA ASN A 381 -21.17 -12.09 -22.74
C ASN A 381 -22.11 -12.61 -21.65
N TRP A 382 -23.24 -11.94 -21.47
CA TRP A 382 -24.21 -12.23 -20.40
C TRP A 382 -23.72 -12.00 -18.96
N ALA A 383 -22.49 -11.55 -18.77
CA ALA A 383 -21.98 -11.26 -17.44
C ALA A 383 -22.55 -9.95 -16.90
N ALA A 384 -22.71 -9.89 -15.59
CA ALA A 384 -23.10 -8.69 -14.87
C ALA A 384 -22.30 -8.55 -13.58
N VAL A 385 -21.95 -7.31 -13.25
CA VAL A 385 -21.45 -6.90 -11.94
C VAL A 385 -22.47 -5.92 -11.39
N PHE A 386 -23.13 -6.27 -10.30
CA PHE A 386 -24.18 -5.45 -9.70
C PHE A 386 -23.56 -4.34 -8.84
N ALA A 387 -24.27 -3.21 -8.70
CA ALA A 387 -23.79 -2.17 -7.82
C ALA A 387 -23.65 -2.67 -6.37
N ARG A 388 -22.72 -2.07 -5.63
CA ARG A 388 -22.28 -2.40 -4.27
C ARG A 388 -21.63 -3.78 -4.12
N GLN A 389 -21.42 -4.53 -5.21
CA GLN A 389 -20.59 -5.72 -5.15
C GLN A 389 -19.14 -5.34 -4.84
N ILE A 390 -18.54 -6.14 -3.96
CA ILE A 390 -17.16 -6.00 -3.52
C ILE A 390 -16.38 -7.18 -4.06
N PHE A 391 -15.22 -6.91 -4.63
CA PHE A 391 -14.27 -7.94 -5.02
C PHE A 391 -12.84 -7.46 -4.83
N TYR A 392 -11.93 -8.42 -4.76
CA TYR A 392 -10.52 -8.19 -4.57
C TYR A 392 -9.76 -8.63 -5.81
N VAL A 393 -8.68 -7.91 -6.11
CA VAL A 393 -7.84 -8.16 -7.27
C VAL A 393 -6.39 -8.18 -6.84
N ARG A 394 -5.68 -9.24 -7.22
CA ARG A 394 -4.21 -9.33 -7.05
C ARG A 394 -3.51 -8.68 -8.24
N LEU A 395 -2.78 -7.59 -7.98
CA LEU A 395 -2.01 -6.85 -8.97
C LEU A 395 -0.52 -7.10 -8.78
N SER A 396 0.21 -7.10 -9.90
CA SER A 396 1.67 -7.00 -9.97
C SER A 396 2.00 -5.68 -10.62
N VAL A 397 2.64 -4.80 -9.87
CA VAL A 397 2.89 -3.41 -10.26
C VAL A 397 4.40 -3.17 -10.36
N ASN A 398 4.84 -2.56 -11.46
CA ASN A 398 6.19 -2.01 -11.53
C ASN A 398 6.13 -0.56 -11.06
N ASN A 399 6.96 -0.25 -10.08
CA ASN A 399 7.03 1.07 -9.50
C ASN A 399 7.66 2.05 -10.51
N PRO A 400 7.29 3.35 -10.42
CA PRO A 400 7.87 4.40 -11.24
C PRO A 400 9.38 4.52 -11.01
N ARG A 401 10.03 5.22 -11.94
CA ARG A 401 11.48 5.49 -11.89
C ARG A 401 11.85 6.43 -10.75
N GLN A 402 10.98 7.37 -10.44
CA GLN A 402 11.19 8.31 -9.34
C GLN A 402 10.40 7.85 -8.13
N ALA A 403 10.98 8.06 -6.95
CA ALA A 403 10.23 7.91 -5.71
C ALA A 403 9.07 8.90 -5.68
N LEU A 404 7.93 8.45 -5.17
CA LEU A 404 6.71 9.23 -5.08
C LEU A 404 6.24 9.22 -3.64
N MET A 405 6.12 10.40 -3.06
CA MET A 405 5.51 10.53 -1.75
C MET A 405 4.02 10.23 -1.84
N ARG A 406 3.45 9.76 -0.74
CA ARG A 406 2.01 9.48 -0.67
C ARG A 406 1.15 10.74 -0.74
N THR A 407 1.70 11.87 -0.31
CA THR A 407 1.04 13.18 -0.38
C THR A 407 1.22 13.88 -1.73
N ASP A 408 1.93 13.25 -2.67
CA ASP A 408 2.13 13.82 -4.01
C ASP A 408 0.80 13.87 -4.77
N PRO A 409 0.37 15.04 -5.27
CA PRO A 409 -0.90 15.19 -5.98
C PRO A 409 -0.97 14.43 -7.31
N THR A 410 0.16 13.99 -7.85
CA THR A 410 0.23 13.16 -9.06
C THR A 410 0.11 11.66 -8.76
N ASN A 411 0.35 11.25 -7.51
CA ASN A 411 0.28 9.86 -7.06
C ASN A 411 -1.16 9.46 -6.70
N LEU A 412 -2.06 9.50 -7.69
CA LEU A 412 -3.47 9.18 -7.54
C LEU A 412 -3.83 7.87 -8.24
N TRP A 413 -4.42 6.95 -7.50
CA TRP A 413 -5.01 5.74 -8.02
C TRP A 413 -6.50 5.95 -8.26
N GLN A 414 -7.00 5.51 -9.40
CA GLN A 414 -8.36 5.81 -9.85
C GLN A 414 -9.06 4.59 -10.43
N ILE A 415 -10.39 4.65 -10.43
CA ILE A 415 -11.29 3.69 -11.07
C ILE A 415 -12.01 4.42 -12.19
N LYS A 416 -12.06 3.79 -13.37
CA LYS A 416 -12.92 4.22 -14.47
C LYS A 416 -13.87 3.09 -14.83
N LEU A 417 -15.15 3.43 -14.90
CA LEU A 417 -16.23 2.52 -15.24
C LEU A 417 -16.76 2.90 -16.61
N SER A 418 -16.77 1.94 -17.53
CA SER A 418 -17.33 2.14 -18.87
C SER A 418 -18.39 1.09 -19.16
N GLY A 419 -19.52 1.53 -19.70
CA GLY A 419 -20.62 0.68 -20.13
C GLY A 419 -20.39 0.09 -21.52
N ALA A 420 -21.44 -0.51 -22.08
CA ALA A 420 -21.45 -0.87 -23.50
C ALA A 420 -21.20 0.39 -24.36
N ASN A 421 -20.57 0.23 -25.52
CA ASN A 421 -20.17 1.35 -26.40
C ASN A 421 -19.17 2.34 -25.76
N SER A 422 -18.43 1.92 -24.73
CA SER A 422 -17.45 2.75 -24.03
C SER A 422 -18.04 4.04 -23.44
N THR A 423 -19.35 4.09 -23.18
CA THR A 423 -19.98 5.23 -22.52
C THR A 423 -19.43 5.34 -21.10
N LEU A 424 -18.97 6.53 -20.72
CA LEU A 424 -18.44 6.80 -19.39
C LEU A 424 -19.58 7.29 -18.48
N LEU A 425 -19.62 6.82 -17.23
CA LEU A 425 -20.64 7.23 -16.26
C LEU A 425 -20.00 7.94 -15.06
N GLY A 426 -20.39 9.20 -14.82
CA GLY A 426 -19.93 10.03 -13.71
C GLY A 426 -18.55 10.67 -13.87
N GLY A 427 -17.50 9.88 -14.12
CA GLY A 427 -16.12 10.36 -14.21
C GLY A 427 -15.08 9.35 -13.71
N LEU A 428 -13.85 9.81 -13.51
CA LEU A 428 -12.81 9.07 -12.79
C LEU A 428 -13.09 9.15 -11.28
N VAL A 429 -13.02 8.01 -10.60
CA VAL A 429 -13.23 7.94 -9.15
C VAL A 429 -11.91 7.65 -8.48
N ASN A 430 -11.43 8.56 -7.65
CA ASN A 430 -10.22 8.32 -6.87
C ASN A 430 -10.45 7.18 -5.87
N PHE A 431 -9.38 6.46 -5.54
CA PHE A 431 -9.35 5.62 -4.36
C PHE A 431 -9.54 6.48 -3.09
N ILE A 432 -9.73 5.84 -1.94
CA ILE A 432 -9.98 6.54 -0.67
C ILE A 432 -8.94 7.65 -0.42
N SER A 433 -9.38 8.76 0.13
CA SER A 433 -8.53 9.90 0.46
C SER A 433 -7.70 9.63 1.73
N LEU A 434 -6.60 10.37 1.90
CA LEU A 434 -5.76 10.30 3.12
C LEU A 434 -6.57 10.56 4.41
N ALA A 435 -7.62 11.38 4.34
CA ALA A 435 -8.50 11.64 5.47
C ALA A 435 -9.38 10.43 5.84
N GLU A 436 -9.79 9.62 4.84
CA GLU A 436 -10.60 8.41 5.07
C GLU A 436 -9.78 7.27 5.65
N GLU A 437 -8.48 7.19 5.33
CA GLU A 437 -7.56 6.16 5.84
C GLU A 437 -7.47 6.16 7.37
N VAL A 438 -7.58 7.33 8.00
CA VAL A 438 -7.59 7.47 9.47
C VAL A 438 -8.71 6.63 10.11
N ASN A 439 -9.84 6.49 9.42
CA ASN A 439 -11.00 5.73 9.89
C ASN A 439 -11.01 4.29 9.36
N LEU A 440 -10.05 3.91 8.52
CA LEU A 440 -9.97 2.63 7.83
C LEU A 440 -8.55 2.04 7.98
N PRO A 441 -8.14 1.64 9.20
CA PRO A 441 -6.83 1.06 9.42
C PRO A 441 -6.64 -0.18 8.51
N GLY A 442 -5.43 -0.37 8.01
CA GLY A 442 -5.12 -1.45 7.06
C GLY A 442 -5.52 -1.18 5.61
N TRP A 443 -6.09 -0.01 5.30
CA TRP A 443 -6.47 0.40 3.94
C TRP A 443 -5.81 1.71 3.53
N VAL A 444 -5.39 1.79 2.27
CA VAL A 444 -4.76 3.00 1.71
C VAL A 444 -5.34 3.34 0.34
N GLY A 445 -5.33 4.63 0.01
CA GLY A 445 -5.78 5.14 -1.29
C GLY A 445 -4.73 5.02 -2.38
N ASN A 446 -3.47 5.22 -2.00
CA ASN A 446 -2.30 5.22 -2.86
C ASN A 446 -1.10 4.71 -2.08
N LEU A 447 0.01 4.46 -2.80
CA LEU A 447 1.23 3.89 -2.25
C LEU A 447 2.38 4.88 -2.33
N ALA A 448 3.18 4.96 -1.27
CA ALA A 448 4.48 5.60 -1.37
C ALA A 448 5.43 4.68 -2.16
N VAL A 449 6.24 5.28 -3.04
CA VAL A 449 7.36 4.61 -3.70
C VAL A 449 8.62 5.15 -3.08
N LEU A 450 9.37 4.25 -2.43
CA LEU A 450 10.47 4.61 -1.56
C LEU A 450 11.77 4.78 -2.31
N THR A 451 12.68 5.54 -1.71
CA THR A 451 14.07 5.61 -2.14
C THR A 451 14.93 4.71 -1.26
N PRO A 452 15.81 3.88 -1.85
CA PRO A 452 16.76 3.13 -1.06
C PRO A 452 17.65 4.09 -0.28
N LEU A 453 17.81 3.85 1.02
CA LEU A 453 18.85 4.49 1.81
C LEU A 453 20.22 4.03 1.28
N GLU A 454 21.23 4.84 1.57
CA GLU A 454 22.62 4.55 1.28
C GLU A 454 23.39 4.56 2.60
N GLY A 455 24.56 3.92 2.62
CA GLY A 455 25.44 4.11 3.76
C GLY A 455 24.99 3.41 5.05
N GLU A 456 24.07 2.44 5.00
CA GLU A 456 23.54 1.81 6.22
C GLU A 456 24.48 0.75 6.80
N SER A 457 24.82 0.89 8.07
CA SER A 457 25.49 -0.17 8.85
C SER A 457 24.97 -0.31 10.26
N LEU A 458 25.07 -1.53 10.78
CA LEU A 458 24.60 -1.88 12.11
C LEU A 458 25.65 -2.75 12.81
N GLN A 459 26.10 -2.27 13.96
CA GLN A 459 27.24 -2.85 14.67
C GLN A 459 26.92 -3.08 16.15
N PRO A 460 26.84 -4.33 16.62
CA PRO A 460 26.53 -4.66 18.00
C PRO A 460 27.73 -4.43 18.93
N SER A 461 27.46 -4.18 20.21
CA SER A 461 28.46 -4.19 21.28
C SER A 461 28.64 -5.58 21.91
N ASN A 462 27.63 -6.44 21.80
CA ASN A 462 27.63 -7.81 22.30
C ASN A 462 26.91 -8.75 21.32
N LEU A 463 27.55 -9.85 20.93
CA LEU A 463 27.00 -10.80 19.96
C LEU A 463 26.43 -12.07 20.61
N SER A 464 26.49 -12.21 21.93
CA SER A 464 26.03 -13.41 22.64
C SER A 464 24.52 -13.52 22.69
N ALA A 465 24.01 -14.75 22.66
CA ALA A 465 22.60 -15.06 22.74
C ALA A 465 22.00 -14.60 24.09
N GLY A 466 20.80 -14.00 24.03
CA GLY A 466 20.07 -13.51 25.21
C GLY A 466 20.72 -12.33 25.95
N ALA A 467 21.86 -11.81 25.48
CA ALA A 467 22.57 -10.72 26.14
C ALA A 467 21.94 -9.36 25.83
N THR A 468 22.04 -8.42 26.79
CA THR A 468 21.79 -7.01 26.51
C THR A 468 22.91 -6.46 25.62
N ASN A 469 22.50 -5.71 24.60
CA ASN A 469 23.35 -5.23 23.54
C ASN A 469 23.03 -3.76 23.24
N GLU A 470 24.05 -3.00 22.85
CA GLU A 470 23.89 -1.65 22.29
C GLU A 470 24.25 -1.71 20.81
N LEU A 471 23.26 -1.47 19.95
CA LEU A 471 23.46 -1.41 18.51
C LEU A 471 23.84 0.00 18.12
N SER A 472 24.98 0.15 17.46
CA SER A 472 25.36 1.40 16.80
C SER A 472 24.90 1.36 15.35
N VAL A 473 24.10 2.35 14.98
CA VAL A 473 23.43 2.43 13.68
C VAL A 473 23.94 3.65 12.94
N PHE A 474 24.33 3.46 11.69
CA PHE A 474 24.76 4.51 10.76
C PHE A 474 23.90 4.41 9.50
N PHE A 475 23.53 5.53 8.90
CA PHE A 475 22.79 5.57 7.64
C PHE A 475 22.86 6.96 7.02
N GLN A 476 22.65 7.07 5.71
CA GLN A 476 22.55 8.34 4.99
C GLN A 476 21.11 8.58 4.56
N VAL A 477 20.56 9.73 4.95
CA VAL A 477 19.22 10.14 4.54
C VAL A 477 19.28 10.68 3.12
N ILE A 478 18.37 10.25 2.23
CA ILE A 478 18.33 10.73 0.84
C ILE A 478 17.43 11.95 0.72
N HIS A 479 16.23 11.91 1.33
CA HIS A 479 15.29 13.02 1.31
C HIS A 479 15.34 13.84 2.60
N ALA A 480 15.35 15.17 2.48
CA ALA A 480 15.27 16.03 3.65
C ALA A 480 13.92 15.81 4.37
N MET A 481 13.97 15.52 5.67
CA MET A 481 12.77 15.32 6.48
C MET A 481 12.54 16.48 7.45
N PRO A 482 11.30 16.98 7.58
CA PRO A 482 10.96 18.01 8.54
C PRO A 482 11.13 17.51 9.99
N ARG A 483 11.06 18.44 10.94
CA ARG A 483 11.08 18.12 12.37
C ARG A 483 9.92 17.17 12.71
N PHE A 484 10.13 16.32 13.70
CA PHE A 484 9.19 15.29 14.16
C PHE A 484 8.92 14.16 13.16
N SER A 485 9.80 13.98 12.18
CA SER A 485 9.87 12.74 11.39
C SER A 485 10.26 11.56 12.27
N TYR A 486 10.02 10.35 11.77
CA TYR A 486 10.33 9.12 12.48
C TYR A 486 11.43 8.33 11.77
N ILE A 487 12.27 7.67 12.55
CA ILE A 487 13.19 6.63 12.10
C ILE A 487 12.71 5.32 12.72
N LEU A 488 12.49 4.30 11.90
CA LEU A 488 12.07 2.99 12.36
C LEU A 488 13.22 2.01 12.16
N LEU A 489 13.56 1.25 13.20
CA LEU A 489 14.55 0.18 13.13
C LEU A 489 13.86 -1.15 13.42
N ASP A 490 13.85 -2.02 12.42
CA ASP A 490 13.27 -3.35 12.49
C ASP A 490 14.37 -4.37 12.77
N ALA A 491 14.12 -5.22 13.77
CA ALA A 491 14.95 -6.33 14.14
C ALA A 491 14.31 -7.66 13.70
N PRO A 492 15.13 -8.69 13.41
CA PRO A 492 14.67 -10.07 13.21
C PRO A 492 13.91 -10.62 14.42
N ASP A 493 13.23 -11.75 14.24
CA ASP A 493 12.55 -12.42 15.35
C ASP A 493 13.54 -12.83 16.46
N GLY A 494 13.07 -12.80 17.70
CA GLY A 494 13.87 -13.12 18.88
C GLY A 494 14.63 -11.92 19.47
N PHE A 495 14.92 -10.89 18.68
CA PHE A 495 15.45 -9.63 19.19
C PHE A 495 14.35 -8.78 19.82
N ASP A 496 14.66 -8.07 20.90
CA ASP A 496 13.66 -7.29 21.64
C ASP A 496 14.22 -5.92 22.07
N PHE A 497 13.62 -4.84 21.57
CA PHE A 497 13.93 -3.46 21.99
C PHE A 497 13.39 -3.12 23.38
N THR A 498 12.61 -4.01 23.99
CA THR A 498 11.91 -3.86 25.27
C THR A 498 10.87 -2.73 25.25
N ASP A 499 10.03 -2.65 26.29
CA ASP A 499 9.08 -1.54 26.45
C ASP A 499 9.80 -0.23 26.81
N ASN A 500 10.96 -0.33 27.46
CA ASN A 500 11.83 0.80 27.82
C ASN A 500 12.89 1.08 26.74
N CYS A 501 12.46 1.46 25.53
CA CYS A 501 13.39 1.81 24.47
C CYS A 501 14.31 2.96 24.88
N SER A 502 15.61 2.74 24.76
CA SER A 502 16.63 3.74 25.05
C SER A 502 17.49 3.98 23.83
N VAL A 503 17.56 5.26 23.45
CA VAL A 503 18.35 5.75 22.31
C VAL A 503 19.29 6.83 22.82
N GLY A 504 20.52 6.82 22.32
CA GLY A 504 21.54 7.80 22.68
C GLY A 504 22.40 8.19 21.50
N SER A 505 23.13 9.29 21.67
CA SER A 505 24.24 9.63 20.76
C SER A 505 25.41 8.67 20.99
N LEU A 506 26.22 8.49 19.95
CA LEU A 506 27.56 7.91 20.04
C LEU A 506 28.51 8.90 20.71
N ALA A 507 29.78 8.54 20.87
CA ALA A 507 30.81 9.45 21.36
C ALA A 507 31.01 10.65 20.41
N ASP A 508 31.37 11.82 20.94
CA ASP A 508 31.47 13.07 20.16
C ASP A 508 32.48 12.99 19.01
N SER A 509 33.50 12.12 19.12
CA SER A 509 34.49 11.85 18.08
C SER A 509 33.89 11.37 16.75
N TYR A 510 32.71 10.76 16.76
CA TYR A 510 31.98 10.34 15.55
C TYR A 510 31.29 11.50 14.81
N TYR A 511 31.10 12.64 15.47
CA TYR A 511 30.37 13.79 14.92
C TYR A 511 31.27 14.96 14.51
N VAL A 512 32.60 14.75 14.55
CA VAL A 512 33.60 15.74 14.13
C VAL A 512 33.63 15.85 12.59
N ASP A 513 33.74 17.09 12.10
CA ASP A 513 33.91 17.37 10.67
C ASP A 513 35.37 17.18 10.24
N TRP A 514 35.70 15.98 9.77
CA TRP A 514 37.04 15.65 9.26
C TRP A 514 37.33 16.20 7.86
N ASP A 515 36.30 16.67 7.12
CA ASP A 515 36.43 17.18 5.76
C ASP A 515 36.67 18.70 5.71
N GLY A 516 36.28 19.43 6.77
CA GLY A 516 36.63 20.83 6.96
C GLY A 516 38.11 21.11 7.28
N LEU A 517 38.93 20.06 7.43
CA LEU A 517 40.34 20.17 7.78
C LEU A 517 41.25 20.21 6.52
N PRO A 518 42.30 21.05 6.49
CA PRO A 518 43.15 21.28 5.31
C PRO A 518 44.16 20.14 5.03
N TRP A 519 43.73 18.89 5.04
CA TRP A 519 44.57 17.75 4.64
C TRP A 519 44.53 17.59 3.12
N GLY A 520 45.68 17.39 2.49
CA GLY A 520 45.83 17.32 1.03
C GLY A 520 44.97 16.25 0.33
N GLU A 521 44.93 16.26 -1.00
CA GLU A 521 43.95 15.51 -1.81
C GLU A 521 44.02 13.97 -1.70
N THR A 522 45.09 13.39 -1.14
CA THR A 522 45.31 11.95 -0.98
C THR A 522 45.21 11.54 0.49
N VAL A 523 43.99 11.28 0.98
CA VAL A 523 43.76 10.81 2.35
C VAL A 523 43.24 9.38 2.34
N LEU A 524 43.88 8.50 3.11
CA LEU A 524 43.42 7.13 3.37
C LEU A 524 42.37 7.12 4.49
N GLY A 525 41.08 7.20 4.13
CA GLY A 525 39.96 7.07 5.07
C GLY A 525 38.59 7.48 4.49
N PRO A 526 37.47 7.12 5.14
CA PRO A 526 36.13 7.47 4.67
C PRO A 526 35.85 8.98 4.82
N ARG A 527 35.31 9.61 3.76
CA ARG A 527 34.84 11.01 3.75
C ARG A 527 33.37 11.08 4.16
N ALA A 528 33.03 11.51 5.37
CA ALA A 528 31.63 11.79 5.74
C ALA A 528 31.48 12.64 7.00
N LEU A 529 30.62 13.65 6.88
CA LEU A 529 30.07 14.42 7.99
C LEU A 529 28.87 13.68 8.60
N THR A 530 29.13 12.88 9.64
CA THR A 530 28.10 12.20 10.42
C THR A 530 27.50 13.16 11.46
N SER A 531 26.19 13.11 11.65
CA SER A 531 25.47 13.95 12.62
C SER A 531 24.68 13.13 13.62
N SER A 532 24.55 13.66 14.84
CA SER A 532 23.65 13.08 15.82
C SER A 532 22.18 13.39 15.48
N LEU A 533 21.28 12.55 15.98
CA LEU A 533 19.84 12.81 15.92
C LEU A 533 19.39 13.98 16.81
N GLY A 534 20.29 14.54 17.63
CA GLY A 534 20.00 15.59 18.60
C GLY A 534 19.52 15.04 19.95
N ALA A 535 19.27 15.95 20.90
CA ALA A 535 18.82 15.59 22.25
C ALA A 535 17.31 15.29 22.33
N GLU A 536 16.52 15.84 21.40
CA GLU A 536 15.07 15.64 21.34
C GLU A 536 14.72 14.39 20.53
N VAL A 537 14.98 13.21 21.07
CA VAL A 537 14.57 11.93 20.47
C VAL A 537 13.66 11.19 21.44
N ASN A 538 12.44 10.91 21.02
CA ASN A 538 11.53 10.05 21.77
C ASN A 538 11.49 8.66 21.13
N CYS A 539 11.70 7.60 21.91
CA CYS A 539 11.65 6.24 21.40
C CYS A 539 10.44 5.49 21.97
N THR A 540 9.70 4.84 21.09
CA THR A 540 8.65 3.88 21.41
C THR A 540 8.90 2.57 20.68
N THR A 541 8.19 1.51 21.03
CA THR A 541 8.38 0.20 20.39
C THR A 541 7.08 -0.45 19.94
N ASP A 542 7.20 -1.36 18.98
CA ASP A 542 6.11 -2.20 18.47
C ASP A 542 6.70 -3.51 17.91
N ASN A 543 5.85 -4.35 17.31
CA ASN A 543 6.27 -5.51 16.54
C ASN A 543 5.93 -5.28 15.06
N TRP A 544 6.94 -5.29 14.18
CA TRP A 544 6.73 -5.00 12.76
C TRP A 544 5.97 -6.10 12.01
N LYS A 545 5.99 -7.35 12.49
CA LYS A 545 5.22 -8.47 11.92
C LYS A 545 3.76 -8.47 12.38
N ARG A 546 3.42 -7.61 13.34
CA ARG A 546 2.05 -7.46 13.82
C ARG A 546 1.20 -6.87 12.71
N SER A 547 0.00 -7.41 12.54
CA SER A 547 -0.99 -6.79 11.65
C SER A 547 -1.37 -5.41 12.17
N VAL A 548 -1.48 -4.44 11.25
CA VAL A 548 -1.92 -3.06 11.55
C VAL A 548 -3.31 -3.02 12.20
N LEU A 549 -4.13 -4.06 11.99
CA LEU A 549 -5.47 -4.20 12.57
C LEU A 549 -5.47 -4.70 14.03
N SER A 550 -4.36 -5.24 14.51
CA SER A 550 -4.24 -5.71 15.89
C SER A 550 -4.00 -4.54 16.86
N PRO A 551 -4.27 -4.68 18.17
CA PRO A 551 -3.82 -3.71 19.16
C PRO A 551 -2.27 -3.64 19.20
N PRO A 552 -1.68 -2.55 19.74
CA PRO A 552 -0.23 -2.44 19.91
C PRO A 552 0.38 -3.65 20.62
N ALA A 553 1.61 -4.01 20.26
CA ALA A 553 2.30 -5.13 20.88
C ALA A 553 2.47 -4.92 22.39
N THR A 554 2.30 -5.98 23.17
CA THR A 554 2.55 -6.00 24.62
C THR A 554 3.81 -6.80 25.00
N ALA A 555 4.41 -7.49 24.03
CA ALA A 555 5.65 -8.25 24.15
C ALA A 555 6.30 -8.43 22.77
N ASN A 556 7.57 -8.87 22.74
CA ASN A 556 8.35 -9.11 21.52
C ASN A 556 8.45 -7.86 20.65
N PHE A 557 9.08 -6.82 21.20
CA PHE A 557 9.19 -5.53 20.53
C PHE A 557 10.30 -5.54 19.49
N THR A 558 10.00 -6.06 18.29
CA THR A 558 10.95 -6.18 17.17
C THR A 558 11.13 -4.88 16.37
N ARG A 559 10.43 -3.79 16.71
CA ARG A 559 10.56 -2.48 16.04
C ARG A 559 10.77 -1.37 17.07
N ALA A 560 11.83 -0.60 16.88
CA ALA A 560 12.03 0.69 17.55
C ALA A 560 11.55 1.83 16.65
N ILE A 561 10.81 2.78 17.22
CA ILE A 561 10.23 3.94 16.52
C ILE A 561 10.77 5.20 17.19
N LEU A 562 11.64 5.93 16.50
CA LEU A 562 12.35 7.09 17.00
C LEU A 562 11.75 8.35 16.39
N ARG A 563 11.06 9.17 17.20
CA ARG A 563 10.58 10.49 16.79
C ARG A 563 11.68 11.53 16.99
N VAL A 564 12.13 12.16 15.91
CA VAL A 564 13.29 13.06 15.90
C VAL A 564 12.84 14.53 15.93
N GLY A 565 13.22 15.29 16.94
CA GLY A 565 12.82 16.70 17.12
C GLY A 565 13.51 17.71 16.20
N ARG A 566 14.48 17.28 15.38
CA ARG A 566 15.20 18.11 14.40
C ARG A 566 14.90 17.70 12.96
N THR A 567 15.19 18.59 12.02
CA THR A 567 15.16 18.30 10.58
C THR A 567 16.30 17.34 10.22
N LEU A 568 15.99 16.31 9.43
CA LEU A 568 16.99 15.47 8.78
C LEU A 568 17.35 16.11 7.43
N ILE A 569 18.63 16.31 7.18
CA ILE A 569 19.14 16.98 5.99
C ILE A 569 19.43 15.91 4.93
N SER A 570 18.98 16.16 3.70
CA SER A 570 19.27 15.32 2.54
C SER A 570 20.77 15.12 2.35
N ASN A 571 21.16 13.90 1.96
CA ASN A 571 22.52 13.44 1.72
C ASN A 571 23.46 13.55 2.93
N LYS A 572 22.93 13.62 4.15
CA LYS A 572 23.72 13.67 5.38
C LYS A 572 23.71 12.32 6.10
N TYR A 573 24.87 11.94 6.64
CA TYR A 573 25.01 10.76 7.48
C TYR A 573 24.50 11.04 8.89
N TYR A 574 23.81 10.06 9.46
CA TYR A 574 23.33 10.09 10.83
C TYR A 574 23.80 8.85 11.57
N ALA A 575 24.07 9.01 12.86
CA ALA A 575 24.42 7.90 13.72
C ALA A 575 23.84 8.03 15.13
N PHE A 576 23.45 6.89 15.69
CA PHE A 576 22.91 6.76 17.04
C PHE A 576 23.18 5.36 17.59
N ARG A 577 22.99 5.19 18.90
CA ARG A 577 22.94 3.89 19.55
C ARG A 577 21.56 3.60 20.10
N VAL A 578 21.15 2.33 20.06
CA VAL A 578 19.89 1.85 20.61
C VAL A 578 20.11 0.55 21.37
N ARG A 579 19.46 0.42 22.53
CA ARG A 579 19.52 -0.81 23.33
C ARG A 579 18.59 -1.88 22.76
N VAL A 580 19.07 -3.12 22.70
CA VAL A 580 18.30 -4.30 22.31
C VAL A 580 18.71 -5.49 23.18
N ILE A 581 17.83 -6.46 23.36
CA ILE A 581 18.15 -7.79 23.87
C ILE A 581 18.32 -8.71 22.68
N ASN A 582 19.46 -9.40 22.62
CA ASN A 582 19.75 -10.36 21.58
C ASN A 582 18.82 -11.58 21.66
N ALA A 583 18.52 -12.18 20.51
CA ALA A 583 17.80 -13.45 20.46
C ALA A 583 18.45 -14.53 21.34
N ALA A 584 17.63 -15.34 22.00
CA ALA A 584 18.08 -16.41 22.88
C ALA A 584 18.71 -17.60 22.14
N GLN A 585 18.42 -17.73 20.84
CA GLN A 585 18.93 -18.77 19.95
C GLN A 585 19.17 -18.16 18.58
N TRP A 586 20.08 -18.75 17.82
CA TRP A 586 20.34 -18.33 16.45
C TRP A 586 19.20 -18.77 15.52
N ASP A 587 18.83 -17.91 14.57
CA ASP A 587 17.91 -18.20 13.48
C ASP A 587 18.45 -17.60 12.17
N ALA A 588 18.11 -18.21 11.04
CA ALA A 588 18.58 -17.77 9.73
C ALA A 588 18.07 -16.36 9.35
N SER A 589 16.90 -15.95 9.86
CA SER A 589 16.33 -14.60 9.66
C SER A 589 17.19 -13.49 10.26
N HIS A 590 18.08 -13.81 11.20
CA HIS A 590 18.96 -12.83 11.85
C HIS A 590 19.82 -12.06 10.85
N HIS A 591 20.19 -12.70 9.75
CA HIS A 591 20.96 -12.07 8.69
C HIS A 591 20.10 -11.27 7.71
N ASP A 592 18.81 -11.55 7.61
CA ASP A 592 17.94 -11.11 6.51
C ASP A 592 16.95 -10.01 6.85
N ASP A 593 16.60 -9.82 8.13
CA ASP A 593 15.44 -9.00 8.52
C ASP A 593 15.77 -7.62 9.13
N TRP A 594 17.05 -7.29 9.36
CA TRP A 594 17.41 -5.96 9.86
C TRP A 594 17.10 -4.88 8.82
N ARG A 595 16.26 -3.90 9.15
CA ARG A 595 15.90 -2.80 8.24
C ARG A 595 15.80 -1.47 8.98
N ILE A 596 16.14 -0.39 8.30
CA ILE A 596 15.89 0.98 8.78
C ILE A 596 15.00 1.71 7.78
N TRP A 597 14.06 2.49 8.30
CA TRP A 597 13.10 3.26 7.53
C TRP A 597 13.05 4.70 8.02
N VAL A 598 12.78 5.61 7.11
CA VAL A 598 12.52 7.02 7.41
C VAL A 598 11.08 7.34 7.03
N GLN A 599 10.35 7.91 7.97
CA GLN A 599 8.94 8.19 7.85
C GLN A 599 8.67 9.68 8.11
N SER A 600 7.80 10.25 7.29
CA SER A 600 7.29 11.62 7.45
C SER A 600 6.53 11.79 8.78
N PRO A 601 6.33 13.03 9.27
CA PRO A 601 5.55 13.30 10.47
C PRO A 601 4.11 12.77 10.41
N GLU A 602 3.55 12.66 9.21
CA GLU A 602 2.21 12.12 8.95
C GLU A 602 2.15 10.58 9.03
N GLY A 603 3.29 9.90 9.18
CA GLY A 603 3.34 8.45 9.27
C GLY A 603 3.51 7.73 7.92
N TYR A 604 3.97 8.42 6.87
CA TYR A 604 4.25 7.79 5.58
C TYR A 604 5.73 7.54 5.37
N MET A 605 6.08 6.32 4.97
CA MET A 605 7.46 5.94 4.63
C MET A 605 7.94 6.75 3.42
N VAL A 606 9.22 7.17 3.45
CA VAL A 606 9.84 7.95 2.37
C VAL A 606 11.13 7.29 1.89
N ASP A 607 12.04 7.01 2.82
CA ASP A 607 13.30 6.32 2.54
C ASP A 607 13.36 5.02 3.33
N GLY A 608 14.13 4.04 2.85
CA GLY A 608 14.31 2.80 3.58
C GLY A 608 15.42 1.90 3.08
N SER A 609 15.84 0.96 3.91
CA SER A 609 16.82 -0.04 3.49
C SER A 609 16.19 -1.04 2.53
N LYS A 610 16.73 -1.07 1.32
CA LYS A 610 16.31 -2.04 0.28
C LYS A 610 16.71 -3.46 0.64
N TYR A 611 17.89 -3.60 1.22
CA TYR A 611 18.45 -4.87 1.68
C TYR A 611 18.62 -4.84 3.20
N THR A 612 19.01 -5.98 3.75
CA THR A 612 19.38 -6.05 5.16
C THR A 612 20.57 -5.17 5.48
N ILE A 613 20.49 -4.44 6.59
CA ILE A 613 21.57 -3.57 7.03
C ILE A 613 22.81 -4.42 7.26
N GLN A 614 23.93 -4.03 6.67
CA GLN A 614 25.14 -4.84 6.71
C GLN A 614 25.89 -4.66 8.02
N PHE A 615 26.48 -5.77 8.49
CA PHE A 615 27.33 -5.78 9.67
C PHE A 615 28.77 -5.33 9.35
N ASN A 616 29.35 -5.81 8.24
CA ASN A 616 30.67 -5.37 7.80
C ASN A 616 30.55 -4.02 7.07
N SER A 617 30.92 -2.96 7.77
CA SER A 617 30.84 -1.59 7.28
C SER A 617 31.74 -1.28 6.07
N ALA A 618 32.71 -2.12 5.74
CA ALA A 618 33.49 -1.98 4.50
C ALA A 618 32.70 -2.37 3.24
N ARG A 619 31.49 -2.94 3.39
CA ARG A 619 30.66 -3.44 2.28
C ARG A 619 29.43 -2.60 1.99
N ILE A 620 29.18 -1.55 2.77
CA ILE A 620 27.90 -0.81 2.80
C ILE A 620 27.43 -0.38 1.40
N ASP A 621 28.35 -0.02 0.51
CA ASP A 621 28.05 0.44 -0.85
C ASP A 621 27.93 -0.71 -1.88
N THR A 622 27.90 -1.96 -1.42
CA THR A 622 27.83 -3.16 -2.27
C THR A 622 26.55 -3.96 -2.01
N LEU A 623 25.98 -4.51 -3.08
CA LEU A 623 24.87 -5.44 -2.96
C LEU A 623 25.34 -6.67 -2.13
N PRO A 624 24.60 -7.08 -1.08
CA PRO A 624 24.95 -8.27 -0.33
C PRO A 624 24.72 -9.51 -1.20
N GLN A 625 25.80 -9.98 -1.85
CA GLN A 625 25.75 -11.11 -2.79
C GLN A 625 25.70 -12.46 -2.08
N SER A 626 26.39 -12.57 -0.94
CA SER A 626 26.47 -13.81 -0.16
C SER A 626 25.87 -13.66 1.22
N TYR A 627 25.48 -14.77 1.84
CA TYR A 627 24.82 -14.75 3.15
C TYR A 627 25.68 -14.13 4.27
N TRP A 628 27.00 -14.32 4.25
CA TRP A 628 27.94 -13.70 5.21
C TRP A 628 28.16 -12.20 4.99
N ASP A 629 27.74 -11.65 3.85
CA ASP A 629 27.85 -10.22 3.53
C ASP A 629 26.67 -9.40 4.08
N LYS A 630 25.68 -10.08 4.66
CA LYS A 630 24.44 -9.51 5.18
C LYS A 630 24.64 -8.93 6.59
N SER A 631 23.61 -9.00 7.44
CA SER A 631 23.72 -8.66 8.86
C SER A 631 24.44 -9.77 9.64
N TRP A 632 24.24 -9.84 10.96
CA TRP A 632 24.88 -10.75 11.88
C TRP A 632 23.86 -11.60 12.64
N GLY A 633 24.32 -12.70 13.25
CA GLY A 633 23.52 -13.56 14.11
C GLY A 633 24.20 -13.81 15.46
N VAL A 634 23.42 -14.25 16.45
CA VAL A 634 23.92 -14.47 17.81
C VAL A 634 24.90 -15.65 17.91
N TYR A 635 25.78 -15.60 18.91
CA TYR A 635 26.72 -16.65 19.30
C TYR A 635 26.29 -17.30 20.61
N GLN A 636 26.58 -18.58 20.79
CA GLN A 636 26.16 -19.35 21.97
C GLN A 636 26.70 -18.73 23.26
N ASP A 637 27.99 -18.40 23.28
CA ASP A 637 28.67 -17.86 24.44
C ASP A 637 29.36 -16.52 24.13
N PRO A 638 29.55 -15.64 25.13
CA PRO A 638 30.54 -14.59 25.02
C PRO A 638 31.94 -15.18 24.94
N MET A 639 32.85 -14.45 24.30
CA MET A 639 34.26 -14.80 24.38
C MET A 639 34.73 -14.81 25.84
N ARG A 640 35.42 -15.88 26.24
CA ARG A 640 35.95 -16.01 27.60
C ARG A 640 37.07 -14.98 27.80
N LEU A 641 36.99 -14.25 28.90
CA LEU A 641 37.97 -13.21 29.28
C LEU A 641 39.05 -13.78 30.21
N PRO A 642 40.27 -13.19 30.24
CA PRO A 642 40.68 -11.97 29.53
C PRO A 642 40.97 -12.23 28.05
N LEU A 643 40.59 -11.31 27.16
CA LEU A 643 41.07 -11.24 25.78
C LEU A 643 41.59 -9.82 25.55
N SER A 644 42.74 -9.68 24.90
CA SER A 644 43.41 -8.40 24.65
C SER A 644 43.80 -8.23 23.19
N LEU A 645 43.72 -6.98 22.73
CA LEU A 645 44.32 -6.50 21.48
C LEU A 645 45.54 -5.65 21.83
N ASP A 646 46.73 -6.17 21.54
CA ASP A 646 47.98 -5.46 21.78
C ASP A 646 48.62 -5.04 20.45
N PHE A 647 48.72 -3.72 20.24
CA PHE A 647 49.36 -3.12 19.06
C PHE A 647 50.89 -2.96 19.23
N GLY A 648 51.44 -3.50 20.33
CA GLY A 648 52.86 -3.44 20.67
C GLY A 648 53.35 -2.00 20.91
N GLN A 649 54.63 -1.76 20.63
CA GLN A 649 55.22 -0.41 20.70
C GLN A 649 54.79 0.49 19.52
N SER A 650 54.29 -0.11 18.45
CA SER A 650 53.68 0.56 17.31
C SER A 650 52.27 1.01 17.67
N LEU A 651 52.19 2.10 18.44
CA LEU A 651 50.92 2.76 18.75
C LEU A 651 50.17 3.07 17.45
N LEU A 652 48.83 3.19 17.50
CA LEU A 652 47.94 3.38 16.34
C LEU A 652 48.19 4.71 15.59
N LEU A 653 49.35 4.78 14.96
CA LEU A 653 49.83 5.86 14.10
C LEU A 653 49.38 5.54 12.68
N PRO A 654 48.84 6.53 11.94
CA PRO A 654 48.48 6.32 10.55
C PRO A 654 49.62 5.76 9.71
N THR A 655 49.30 4.78 8.85
CA THR A 655 50.30 4.14 8.01
C THR A 655 51.01 5.13 7.08
N SER A 656 50.34 6.19 6.62
CA SER A 656 50.95 7.17 5.71
C SER A 656 52.07 8.01 6.32
N VAL A 657 52.16 8.10 7.66
CA VAL A 657 53.22 8.87 8.32
C VAL A 657 54.56 8.15 8.24
N PHE A 658 54.56 6.81 8.29
CA PHE A 658 55.79 6.01 8.38
C PHE A 658 55.94 4.96 7.26
N ASP A 659 54.92 4.79 6.42
CA ASP A 659 54.78 3.70 5.44
C ASP A 659 54.99 2.30 6.06
N MET A 660 54.59 2.15 7.33
CA MET A 660 54.74 0.92 8.10
C MET A 660 53.37 0.39 8.57
N SER A 661 53.19 -0.94 8.46
CA SER A 661 52.07 -1.65 9.08
C SER A 661 52.34 -1.88 10.58
N THR A 662 51.31 -1.72 11.41
CA THR A 662 51.36 -2.03 12.84
C THR A 662 51.23 -3.53 13.09
N LEU A 663 52.00 -4.07 14.04
CA LEU A 663 51.86 -5.46 14.46
C LEU A 663 50.78 -5.56 15.53
N LEU A 664 49.70 -6.31 15.25
CA LEU A 664 48.62 -6.58 16.18
C LEU A 664 48.76 -8.00 16.73
N THR A 665 48.72 -8.12 18.05
CA THR A 665 48.69 -9.38 18.80
C THR A 665 47.30 -9.57 19.41
N VAL A 666 46.70 -10.75 19.20
CA VAL A 666 45.37 -11.12 19.72
C VAL A 666 45.51 -12.31 20.66
N TYR A 667 45.23 -12.12 21.97
CA TYR A 667 45.44 -13.15 22.99
C TYR A 667 44.80 -12.81 24.36
N PRO A 668 44.47 -13.81 25.23
CA PRO A 668 44.30 -15.24 24.92
C PRO A 668 42.99 -15.55 24.24
N LEU A 669 43.06 -16.43 23.24
CA LEU A 669 41.93 -17.11 22.64
C LEU A 669 41.71 -18.44 23.38
N THR A 670 40.49 -18.63 23.89
CA THR A 670 40.11 -19.87 24.58
C THR A 670 38.76 -20.36 24.07
N PRO A 671 38.68 -21.53 23.41
CA PRO A 671 37.44 -22.02 22.84
C PRO A 671 36.44 -22.45 23.93
N SER A 672 35.14 -22.47 23.59
CA SER A 672 34.07 -23.01 24.44
C SER A 672 33.80 -24.50 24.24
N SER A 673 34.23 -25.09 23.12
CA SER A 673 34.13 -26.51 22.77
C SER A 673 35.50 -27.10 22.41
N ASP A 674 35.63 -28.43 22.47
CA ASP A 674 36.91 -29.14 22.30
C ASP A 674 37.02 -29.80 20.93
N GLY A 675 38.14 -29.56 20.23
CA GLY A 675 38.60 -30.40 19.11
C GLY A 675 37.76 -30.33 17.83
N GLN A 676 36.81 -29.41 17.74
CA GLN A 676 36.06 -29.15 16.50
C GLN A 676 36.90 -28.34 15.51
N LEU A 677 36.66 -28.58 14.23
CA LEU A 677 37.20 -27.77 13.15
C LEU A 677 36.39 -26.47 13.07
N ILE A 678 37.05 -25.34 13.28
CA ILE A 678 36.41 -24.03 13.31
C ILE A 678 37.14 -23.05 12.42
N ASN A 679 36.39 -22.08 11.94
CA ASN A 679 36.93 -20.91 11.26
C ASN A 679 36.89 -19.73 12.23
N VAL A 680 37.99 -19.00 12.31
CA VAL A 680 38.06 -17.75 13.08
C VAL A 680 38.02 -16.58 12.11
N ARG A 681 37.05 -15.69 12.27
CA ARG A 681 36.93 -14.45 11.50
C ARG A 681 37.26 -13.26 12.40
N MET A 682 38.06 -12.35 11.87
CA MET A 682 38.32 -11.05 12.48
C MET A 682 37.99 -9.93 11.49
N LEU A 683 37.03 -9.08 11.85
CA LEU A 683 36.68 -7.87 11.09
C LEU A 683 37.38 -6.67 11.73
N ALA A 684 38.10 -5.93 10.90
CA ALA A 684 38.67 -4.65 11.27
C ALA A 684 37.69 -3.50 10.97
N PRO A 685 37.78 -2.37 11.70
CA PRO A 685 37.00 -1.17 11.38
C PRO A 685 37.26 -0.67 9.95
N VAL A 686 36.34 0.12 9.40
CA VAL A 686 36.52 0.73 8.06
C VAL A 686 37.83 1.52 8.01
N GLY A 687 38.58 1.34 6.92
CA GLY A 687 39.86 2.00 6.68
C GLY A 687 41.08 1.19 7.13
N TYR A 688 40.91 0.24 8.05
CA TYR A 688 42.00 -0.70 8.40
C TYR A 688 42.18 -1.75 7.31
N VAL A 689 43.42 -2.13 7.03
CA VAL A 689 43.76 -3.13 6.01
C VAL A 689 44.68 -4.20 6.57
N TRP A 690 44.26 -5.46 6.51
CA TRP A 690 45.08 -6.61 6.88
C TRP A 690 46.23 -6.82 5.89
N VAL A 691 47.43 -7.09 6.42
CA VAL A 691 48.63 -7.41 5.65
C VAL A 691 49.14 -8.78 6.12
N PRO A 692 48.65 -9.89 5.53
CA PRO A 692 49.06 -11.22 5.94
C PRO A 692 50.51 -11.46 5.49
N HIS A 693 51.32 -12.15 6.29
CA HIS A 693 52.61 -12.67 5.85
C HIS A 693 52.38 -13.99 5.10
N VAL A 694 52.64 -13.98 3.79
CA VAL A 694 52.12 -15.02 2.87
C VAL A 694 53.14 -16.09 2.48
N THR A 695 54.43 -15.95 2.83
CA THR A 695 55.47 -16.72 2.12
C THR A 695 55.76 -18.12 2.68
N GLU A 696 55.39 -18.46 3.92
CA GLU A 696 55.80 -19.74 4.54
C GLU A 696 54.69 -20.47 5.34
N GLY A 697 53.42 -20.09 5.13
CA GLY A 697 52.32 -20.50 6.01
C GLY A 697 52.33 -19.65 7.27
N TRP A 698 51.16 -19.15 7.67
CA TRP A 698 51.08 -18.32 8.87
C TRP A 698 51.08 -19.22 10.10
N ARG A 699 52.02 -18.96 11.00
CA ARG A 699 52.07 -19.58 12.33
C ARG A 699 51.63 -18.55 13.35
N GLY A 700 50.38 -18.65 13.78
CA GLY A 700 49.88 -17.92 14.94
C GLY A 700 50.47 -18.53 16.20
N TYR A 701 51.52 -17.88 16.72
CA TYR A 701 52.18 -18.26 17.96
C TYR A 701 52.57 -17.00 18.72
N ILE A 702 52.38 -16.99 20.03
CA ILE A 702 52.88 -15.93 20.90
C ILE A 702 53.85 -16.56 21.89
N PRO A 703 55.15 -16.21 21.80
CA PRO A 703 56.18 -16.79 22.65
C PRO A 703 55.84 -16.69 24.15
N ASN A 704 56.03 -17.79 24.88
CA ASN A 704 55.81 -17.92 26.33
C ASN A 704 54.36 -17.74 26.81
N VAL A 705 53.42 -17.73 25.88
CA VAL A 705 52.05 -17.26 26.12
C VAL A 705 51.04 -18.26 25.54
N THR A 706 51.24 -18.71 24.30
CA THR A 706 50.55 -19.89 23.75
C THR A 706 51.25 -21.18 24.20
N CYS A 707 50.50 -22.27 24.39
CA CYS A 707 51.11 -23.55 24.78
C CYS A 707 52.11 -24.05 23.72
N GLU A 708 53.10 -24.86 24.13
CA GLU A 708 54.18 -25.35 23.25
C GLU A 708 53.68 -26.10 22.00
N PHE A 709 52.48 -26.68 22.05
CA PHE A 709 51.86 -27.42 20.95
C PHE A 709 50.60 -26.75 20.38
N CYS A 710 50.37 -25.46 20.68
CA CYS A 710 49.17 -24.70 20.33
C CYS A 710 49.37 -23.74 19.16
N GLU A 711 50.38 -23.97 18.31
CA GLU A 711 50.62 -23.15 17.13
C GLU A 711 49.40 -23.23 16.19
N LEU A 712 48.84 -22.07 15.83
CA LEU A 712 47.79 -21.96 14.82
C LEU A 712 48.45 -21.98 13.44
N ILE A 713 48.43 -23.12 12.76
CA ILE A 713 49.05 -23.28 11.44
C ILE A 713 47.97 -23.23 10.37
N VAL A 714 47.85 -22.09 9.67
CA VAL A 714 46.84 -21.89 8.62
C VAL A 714 47.35 -21.01 7.48
N SER A 715 46.63 -21.03 6.36
CA SER A 715 46.79 -20.02 5.31
C SER A 715 45.71 -18.94 5.49
N PRO A 716 46.05 -17.75 6.05
CA PRO A 716 45.09 -16.71 6.33
C PRO A 716 44.53 -16.18 5.01
N GLN A 717 43.21 -16.01 4.98
CA GLN A 717 42.52 -15.41 3.85
C GLN A 717 42.16 -13.99 4.23
N VAL A 718 42.65 -13.01 3.46
CA VAL A 718 42.18 -11.63 3.57
C VAL A 718 41.15 -11.38 2.49
N ARG A 719 39.96 -10.98 2.89
CA ARG A 719 38.87 -10.56 2.03
C ARG A 719 38.63 -9.08 2.24
N LEU A 720 38.37 -8.37 1.15
CA LEU A 720 37.91 -6.97 1.17
C LEU A 720 38.81 -6.03 2.00
N PHE A 721 40.08 -6.38 2.13
CA PHE A 721 41.08 -5.68 2.93
C PHE A 721 40.85 -5.70 4.46
N ASN A 722 39.62 -5.63 4.97
CA ASN A 722 39.31 -5.52 6.40
C ASN A 722 38.79 -6.81 7.06
N GLU A 723 38.62 -7.90 6.31
CA GLU A 723 38.19 -9.20 6.84
C GLU A 723 39.35 -10.20 6.79
N LEU A 724 39.74 -10.73 7.94
CA LEU A 724 40.73 -11.78 8.10
C LEU A 724 40.01 -13.08 8.49
N ILE A 725 40.23 -14.15 7.72
CA ILE A 725 39.70 -15.47 8.01
C ILE A 725 40.86 -16.43 8.21
N LEU A 726 40.84 -17.14 9.33
CA LEU A 726 41.73 -18.23 9.67
C LEU A 726 40.93 -19.54 9.58
N PRO A 727 40.99 -20.23 8.43
CA PRO A 727 40.15 -21.40 8.21
C PRO A 727 40.71 -22.66 8.88
N ASP A 728 39.84 -23.64 9.10
CA ASP A 728 40.22 -25.02 9.44
C ASP A 728 41.10 -25.17 10.70
N LEU A 729 40.82 -24.35 11.71
CA LEU A 729 41.52 -24.39 13.00
C LEU A 729 40.95 -25.47 13.91
N VAL A 730 41.82 -26.18 14.61
CA VAL A 730 41.43 -27.11 15.68
C VAL A 730 41.97 -26.58 17.00
N MET A 731 41.08 -26.12 17.86
CA MET A 731 41.42 -25.62 19.19
C MET A 731 40.90 -26.60 20.26
N ARG A 732 41.68 -26.78 21.33
CA ARG A 732 41.35 -27.68 22.43
C ARG A 732 41.00 -26.92 23.70
N LEU A 733 40.08 -27.46 24.48
CA LEU A 733 39.75 -26.92 25.79
C LEU A 733 40.99 -26.95 26.72
N GLY A 734 41.06 -25.98 27.62
CA GLY A 734 42.15 -25.85 28.61
C GLY A 734 43.46 -25.29 28.06
N HIS A 735 43.55 -24.98 26.76
CA HIS A 735 44.72 -24.41 26.12
C HIS A 735 44.52 -22.94 25.76
N LEU A 736 45.62 -22.18 25.76
CA LEU A 736 45.64 -20.77 25.37
C LEU A 736 46.21 -20.63 23.96
N TYR A 737 45.41 -20.03 23.08
CA TYR A 737 45.77 -19.73 21.70
C TYR A 737 45.93 -18.22 21.53
N GLY A 738 46.55 -17.81 20.43
CA GLY A 738 46.73 -16.42 20.11
C GLY A 738 47.54 -16.26 18.84
N PHE A 739 47.53 -15.07 18.29
CA PHE A 739 48.22 -14.83 17.03
C PHE A 739 48.68 -13.40 16.83
N GLN A 740 49.59 -13.24 15.88
CA GLN A 740 50.10 -11.95 15.45
C GLN A 740 49.83 -11.73 13.96
N VAL A 741 49.38 -10.53 13.61
CA VAL A 741 49.10 -10.14 12.22
C VAL A 741 49.41 -8.66 12.04
N ARG A 742 49.83 -8.26 10.83
CA ARG A 742 50.07 -6.86 10.51
C ARG A 742 48.79 -6.20 9.99
N VAL A 743 48.57 -4.96 10.41
CA VAL A 743 47.43 -4.15 9.96
C VAL A 743 47.92 -2.75 9.59
N ARG A 744 47.41 -2.21 8.48
CA ARG A 744 47.57 -0.79 8.14
C ARG A 744 46.48 0.00 8.84
N VAL A 745 46.90 1.08 9.48
CA VAL A 745 46.04 1.95 10.29
C VAL A 745 45.63 3.15 9.43
N PRO A 746 44.33 3.50 9.39
CA PRO A 746 43.85 4.61 8.57
C PRO A 746 44.36 5.96 9.11
N GLU A 747 44.26 7.00 8.26
CA GLU A 747 44.61 8.38 8.63
C GLU A 747 43.55 9.08 9.46
N ARG A 748 42.33 8.54 9.46
CA ARG A 748 41.18 9.12 10.14
C ARG A 748 40.38 8.02 10.83
N PRO A 749 39.75 8.31 11.97
CA PRO A 749 38.80 7.39 12.57
C PRO A 749 37.61 7.15 11.65
N PRO A 750 37.01 5.96 11.72
CA PRO A 750 35.79 5.68 10.97
C PRO A 750 34.64 6.52 11.50
N THR A 751 33.94 7.24 10.61
CA THR A 751 32.75 8.03 10.95
C THR A 751 31.44 7.39 10.47
N ARG A 752 31.53 6.32 9.66
CA ARG A 752 30.40 5.54 9.12
C ARG A 752 30.27 4.15 9.75
N SER A 753 31.10 3.87 10.74
CA SER A 753 31.11 2.65 11.52
C SER A 753 31.79 2.91 12.86
N LEU A 754 31.57 2.04 13.83
CA LEU A 754 32.36 1.96 15.04
C LEU A 754 33.84 1.71 14.70
N ASN A 755 34.71 2.36 15.47
CA ASN A 755 36.11 1.99 15.58
C ASN A 755 36.23 0.76 16.49
N ALA A 756 35.79 -0.41 16.02
CA ALA A 756 35.82 -1.65 16.77
C ALA A 756 36.24 -2.85 15.90
N PHE A 757 37.03 -3.74 16.48
CA PHE A 757 37.35 -5.05 15.88
C PHE A 757 36.32 -6.08 16.36
N TYR A 758 35.90 -6.95 15.46
CA TYR A 758 35.02 -8.07 15.79
C TYR A 758 35.75 -9.37 15.60
N LEU A 759 35.73 -10.23 16.61
CA LEU A 759 36.31 -11.56 16.54
C LEU A 759 35.21 -12.59 16.72
N GLU A 760 35.14 -13.53 15.78
CA GLU A 760 34.12 -14.57 15.69
C GLU A 760 34.80 -15.94 15.58
N MET A 761 34.52 -16.83 16.53
CA MET A 761 34.94 -18.24 16.52
C MET A 761 33.79 -19.13 16.09
N GLY A 762 34.05 -20.00 15.11
CA GLY A 762 33.02 -20.85 14.52
C GLY A 762 32.20 -20.11 13.46
N PHE A 763 32.83 -19.19 12.74
CA PHE A 763 32.24 -18.51 11.59
C PHE A 763 32.33 -19.40 10.34
N ASP A 764 31.27 -20.08 9.93
CA ASP A 764 31.29 -20.85 8.69
C ASP A 764 30.57 -20.10 7.55
N PRO A 765 31.26 -19.70 6.46
CA PRO A 765 30.62 -19.10 5.30
C PRO A 765 29.71 -20.08 4.54
N GLY A 766 29.95 -21.40 4.60
CA GLY A 766 29.22 -22.42 3.86
C GLY A 766 28.02 -23.03 4.59
N ASN A 767 28.04 -23.07 5.93
CA ASN A 767 26.99 -23.69 6.74
C ASN A 767 26.88 -23.09 8.16
N PHE A 768 25.94 -22.16 8.35
CA PHE A 768 25.77 -21.42 9.60
C PHE A 768 25.07 -22.19 10.73
N ASN A 769 24.58 -23.40 10.48
CA ASN A 769 23.86 -24.22 11.47
C ASN A 769 24.77 -24.93 12.47
N LEU A 770 26.08 -24.99 12.20
CA LEU A 770 27.03 -25.74 13.01
C LEU A 770 28.04 -24.76 13.61
N ASP A 771 28.06 -24.72 14.95
CA ASP A 771 29.20 -24.25 15.74
C ASP A 771 29.43 -22.73 15.84
N ARG A 772 28.39 -21.87 15.94
CA ARG A 772 28.55 -20.44 16.34
C ARG A 772 28.95 -20.30 17.81
N MET A 773 30.21 -20.62 18.12
CA MET A 773 30.71 -20.79 19.48
C MET A 773 30.76 -19.48 20.27
N GLN A 774 31.63 -18.56 19.85
CA GLN A 774 31.94 -17.36 20.62
C GLN A 774 32.21 -16.16 19.73
N ALA A 775 31.81 -14.98 20.17
CA ALA A 775 32.20 -13.73 19.53
C ALA A 775 32.36 -12.59 20.54
N VAL A 776 33.07 -11.56 20.12
CA VAL A 776 33.35 -10.38 20.94
C VAL A 776 33.67 -9.17 20.08
N MET A 777 33.25 -8.01 20.57
CA MET A 777 33.65 -6.69 20.08
C MET A 777 34.80 -6.17 20.94
N LEU A 778 35.87 -5.75 20.31
CA LEU A 778 37.09 -5.27 20.94
C LEU A 778 37.36 -3.85 20.48
N GLN A 779 37.40 -2.91 21.42
CA GLN A 779 37.75 -1.52 21.11
C GLN A 779 39.28 -1.37 21.08
N PRO A 780 39.86 -0.91 19.97
CA PRO A 780 41.24 -0.48 19.94
C PRO A 780 41.41 0.86 20.70
N PRO A 781 42.64 1.23 21.07
CA PRO A 781 42.93 2.59 21.49
C PRO A 781 42.51 3.63 20.43
N GLU A 782 42.28 4.86 20.85
CA GLU A 782 41.95 5.95 19.92
C GLU A 782 43.11 6.22 18.95
N LEU A 783 42.74 6.59 17.71
CA LEU A 783 43.71 6.96 16.69
C LEU A 783 44.43 8.25 17.08
N ARG A 784 45.74 8.26 16.87
CA ARG A 784 46.59 9.39 17.24
C ARG A 784 46.65 10.39 16.11
N VAL A 785 45.58 11.18 16.00
CA VAL A 785 45.39 12.12 14.90
C VAL A 785 44.89 13.46 15.43
N VAL A 786 45.20 14.53 14.70
CA VAL A 786 44.68 15.87 14.97
C VAL A 786 43.30 15.99 14.35
N SER A 787 42.28 16.17 15.21
CA SER A 787 40.87 16.29 14.82
C SER A 787 40.47 17.72 14.48
N GLN A 788 41.18 18.72 14.98
CA GLN A 788 40.98 20.11 14.61
C GLN A 788 42.28 20.89 14.75
N ALA A 789 42.55 21.78 13.80
CA ALA A 789 43.63 22.75 13.93
C ALA A 789 43.09 24.12 13.49
N ARG A 790 43.05 25.07 14.42
CA ARG A 790 42.73 26.47 14.16
C ARG A 790 43.97 27.31 14.41
N VAL A 791 44.25 28.22 13.50
CA VAL A 791 45.34 29.19 13.65
C VAL A 791 44.73 30.57 13.69
N ASP A 792 44.89 31.26 14.81
CA ASP A 792 44.48 32.64 14.98
C ASP A 792 45.71 33.54 14.90
N SER A 793 45.62 34.62 14.13
CA SER A 793 46.63 35.69 14.14
C SER A 793 46.11 36.80 15.04
N LEU A 794 46.79 37.02 16.17
CA LEU A 794 46.44 38.12 17.09
C LEU A 794 46.93 39.47 16.54
N CYS A 795 47.91 39.46 15.64
CA CYS A 795 48.41 40.65 14.96
C CYS A 795 49.02 40.28 13.59
N ASN A 796 48.65 41.02 12.53
CA ASN A 796 49.10 40.80 11.15
C ASN A 796 49.78 42.04 10.54
N LEU A 797 50.38 42.90 11.35
CA LEU A 797 51.03 44.12 10.91
C LEU A 797 52.40 43.83 10.26
N ALA A 798 52.57 44.27 9.02
CA ALA A 798 53.81 44.12 8.27
C ALA A 798 54.97 44.87 8.95
N GLY A 799 56.09 44.20 9.17
CA GLY A 799 57.32 44.77 9.75
C GLY A 799 57.42 44.72 11.28
N TYR A 800 56.42 44.18 11.99
CA TYR A 800 56.50 43.92 13.42
C TYR A 800 57.19 42.57 13.70
N ALA A 801 58.12 42.58 14.65
CA ALA A 801 58.87 41.38 15.08
C ALA A 801 58.06 40.45 16.00
N ASP A 802 56.97 40.96 16.58
CA ASP A 802 56.15 40.28 17.60
C ASP A 802 54.77 39.89 17.06
N ASN A 803 54.66 39.52 15.79
CA ASN A 803 53.40 38.97 15.30
C ASN A 803 53.14 37.62 16.00
N ILE A 804 52.04 37.55 16.76
CA ILE A 804 51.67 36.34 17.50
C ILE A 804 50.70 35.51 16.65
N MET A 805 51.06 34.25 16.42
CA MET A 805 50.13 33.23 15.95
C MET A 805 49.80 32.28 17.09
N GLU A 806 48.52 32.04 17.30
CA GLU A 806 48.01 31.07 18.25
C GLU A 806 47.50 29.83 17.49
N PHE A 807 48.00 28.66 17.87
CA PHE A 807 47.56 27.38 17.33
C PHE A 807 46.70 26.69 18.36
N HIS A 808 45.42 26.49 18.04
CA HIS A 808 44.49 25.67 18.80
C HIS A 808 44.37 24.32 18.11
N VAL A 809 44.84 23.26 18.76
CA VAL A 809 44.85 21.91 18.20
C VAL A 809 43.98 21.01 19.07
N HIS A 810 42.93 20.43 18.50
CA HIS A 810 42.23 19.31 19.11
C HIS A 810 42.83 18.01 18.61
N VAL A 811 43.14 17.12 19.53
CA VAL A 811 43.68 15.79 19.25
C VAL A 811 42.63 14.74 19.59
N ALA A 812 42.50 13.71 18.76
CA ALA A 812 41.53 12.63 18.96
C ALA A 812 41.94 11.63 20.05
N SER A 813 43.09 11.82 20.70
CA SER A 813 43.62 10.96 21.76
C SER A 813 44.46 11.80 22.75
N PRO A 814 44.50 11.48 24.04
CA PRO A 814 45.32 12.22 25.01
C PRO A 814 46.81 12.19 24.67
N LEU A 815 47.51 13.30 24.87
CA LEU A 815 48.97 13.36 24.82
C LEU A 815 49.51 12.95 26.20
N GLU A 816 50.24 11.82 26.32
CA GLU A 816 50.87 11.49 27.61
C GLU A 816 52.08 12.41 27.90
N VAL A 817 52.57 12.42 29.14
CA VAL A 817 53.60 13.35 29.63
C VAL A 817 54.95 13.25 28.87
N THR A 818 55.22 12.13 28.21
CA THR A 818 56.45 11.89 27.42
C THR A 818 56.34 12.25 25.95
N TRP A 819 55.19 12.74 25.50
CA TRP A 819 54.90 12.97 24.08
C TRP A 819 55.20 14.42 23.71
N HIS A 820 55.66 14.62 22.47
CA HIS A 820 55.96 15.95 21.93
C HIS A 820 55.10 16.20 20.69
N LEU A 821 54.34 17.29 20.70
CA LEU A 821 53.71 17.83 19.50
C LEU A 821 54.78 18.61 18.71
N LEU A 822 55.20 18.09 17.56
CA LEU A 822 56.15 18.78 16.69
C LEU A 822 55.38 19.61 15.66
N ILE A 823 55.42 20.93 15.79
CA ILE A 823 54.86 21.87 14.81
C ILE A 823 56.02 22.42 13.96
N LEU A 824 56.01 22.14 12.66
CA LEU A 824 57.01 22.65 11.72
C LEU A 824 56.57 24.04 11.22
N LEU A 825 57.25 25.08 11.70
CA LEU A 825 56.94 26.49 11.42
C LEU A 825 57.94 27.08 10.41
N VAL A 826 57.48 27.92 9.48
CA VAL A 826 58.26 28.28 8.26
C VAL A 826 58.72 29.76 8.16
N PRO A 827 58.43 30.66 9.12
CA PRO A 827 59.36 31.80 9.28
C PRO A 827 59.74 32.16 10.72
N SER A 828 60.96 32.68 10.90
CA SER A 828 61.57 33.08 12.19
C SER A 828 61.09 34.43 12.74
N THR A 829 60.01 35.01 12.18
CA THR A 829 59.54 36.38 12.46
C THR A 829 58.24 36.44 13.26
N TYR A 830 57.79 35.30 13.80
CA TYR A 830 56.58 35.19 14.60
C TYR A 830 56.87 34.61 15.97
N VAL A 831 56.09 35.06 16.95
CA VAL A 831 56.01 34.45 18.28
C VAL A 831 54.84 33.46 18.26
N TYR A 832 55.05 32.26 18.77
CA TYR A 832 54.10 31.16 18.65
C TYR A 832 53.57 30.75 20.02
N THR A 833 52.26 30.69 20.16
CA THR A 833 51.57 30.09 21.31
C THR A 833 50.76 28.89 20.82
N VAL A 834 50.83 27.79 21.54
CA VAL A 834 50.18 26.53 21.17
C VAL A 834 49.36 26.05 22.35
N THR A 835 48.08 25.83 22.10
CA THR A 835 47.11 25.31 23.05
C THR A 835 46.59 24.00 22.49
N ALA A 836 46.81 22.90 23.20
CA ALA A 836 46.31 21.58 22.83
C ALA A 836 45.18 21.20 23.79
N GLU A 837 43.98 20.98 23.24
CA GLU A 837 42.80 20.60 24.00
C GLU A 837 42.39 19.18 23.62
N TYR A 838 42.04 18.37 24.61
CA TYR A 838 41.47 17.03 24.42
C TYR A 838 39.97 17.09 24.65
#